data_AF-A0A7W1B843-F1
#
_entry.id   AF-A0A7W1B843-F1
#
_cell.length_a   1.000
_cell.length_b   1.000
_cell.length_c   1.000
_cell.angle_alpha   90.00
_cell.angle_beta   90.00
_cell.angle_gamma   90.00
#
_symmetry.space_group_name_H-M   'P 1'
#
loop_
_entity.id
_entity.type
_entity.pdbx_description
1 polymer ?
#
loop_
_entity_poly.entity_id
_entity_poly.type
_entity_poly.pdbx_seq_one_letter_code
_entity_poly.pdbx_strand_id
1 'polypeptide(L)'
;MRAVVFAVLAIVAFGSGCSGCDDDPKGSIDAGGDDVDAAPDAPPTTEVMCEELAPLASGTCEVTDGDTTTLIKGIILTPTMVFRGGKVVVNPTGQITCVGCDCAAPGATVVSCPEGVVSPGLINTHDHITFTQNQPYNDTGVRYDDRQQWRKGLDGKPKISSSGGATADQIRWGELRFLMGGATSIVGSGGQAGLLRNLDSSTTQEGLNQKAVEFDTFPLDDSSGTRRTGDCNYGGTAFTAADLANEDAFEPHTSEGVNATARNEFLCQSNPAHDMMAPGIANNLVTPKTAMIHAIGLTAPDYAAMAAGSTGLIWSPRSNITLYGDTARVSTAARLGVSISLGTDWMPTGSMNLLRELKCAADYNTNYLDNFFSDQALWQMVTGNAAQATKTDDVIGLLAEGKVADISIFAAHGKTFRAIVDAEPQDVVLVMRGGKILYGDDAAVGALAVGCDAVDVCGTAKQVCLMSEVGKSYAALKTAAGTSYDAFKCGPPPNEPSCTPKRPTAVAGSTVFTGVASTDDSDGDGIANATDNCPSMFNPIRPLDASAQGDSDGDGTGDACDICPINANTTTCSVANPDDRDNDTIPNSTDNCPDAANTDQADGDSDGKGDVCDACPTVANPGVGGCPTTIYAIKTGTVPVGATVSIQNALVTGKGSNGFFVQTKMGDAGYLGADNSGIFVYTGTAAPTLDIAAVGLRVTVDGKITNFGGQIELDSVTAVMATTTTAEPAPAPVAVTYAEVKTGGTRAAALESVIVTLGPSTTTAVNTMFGEITVTAGAESLIVDDFLFVQPSPTVGKAYASLTGILGLRQAVSKLEPRSAADLVTGAPSIATFGPALSYAKVGQTALAPTFPTPLTITLTGPA
;
A
#
# COMPACT_ATOMS: atom_id res chain seq x y z
N MET A 1 -19.74 36.01 17.88
CA MET A 1 -19.58 36.67 19.20
C MET A 1 -19.88 35.68 20.31
N ARG A 2 -18.82 35.08 20.88
CA ARG A 2 -18.62 34.67 22.28
C ARG A 2 -17.37 33.80 22.27
N ALA A 3 -16.25 34.39 22.67
CA ALA A 3 -14.98 33.74 22.87
C ALA A 3 -15.00 33.03 24.24
N VAL A 4 -14.45 31.82 24.30
CA VAL A 4 -14.12 31.14 25.55
C VAL A 4 -12.62 30.88 25.53
N VAL A 5 -11.93 31.48 26.48
CA VAL A 5 -10.48 31.40 26.70
C VAL A 5 -10.22 30.27 27.70
N PHE A 6 -9.35 29.33 27.37
CA PHE A 6 -8.80 28.36 28.32
C PHE A 6 -7.52 28.91 28.94
N ALA A 7 -7.44 28.89 30.27
CA ALA A 7 -6.24 29.19 31.05
C ALA A 7 -5.86 27.93 31.84
N VAL A 8 -4.64 27.45 31.61
CA VAL A 8 -4.02 26.32 32.32
C VAL A 8 -3.34 26.86 33.58
N LEU A 9 -3.64 26.28 34.74
CA LEU A 9 -3.01 26.60 36.03
C LEU A 9 -2.18 25.40 36.49
N ALA A 10 -0.85 25.56 36.52
CA ALA A 10 0.08 24.61 37.10
C ALA A 10 0.11 24.76 38.63
N ILE A 11 0.02 23.65 39.36
CA ILE A 11 0.25 23.59 40.81
C ILE A 11 1.45 22.68 41.06
N VAL A 12 2.53 23.26 41.60
CA VAL A 12 3.69 22.56 42.16
C VAL A 12 3.48 22.42 43.66
N ALA A 13 3.68 21.23 44.22
CA ALA A 13 3.72 21.01 45.67
C ALA A 13 5.00 20.26 46.06
N PHE A 14 5.81 20.90 46.91
CA PHE A 14 6.91 20.29 47.67
C PHE A 14 6.37 19.71 49.00
N GLY A 15 6.91 18.57 49.45
CA GLY A 15 6.62 17.99 50.77
C GLY A 15 7.65 16.96 51.23
N SER A 16 8.32 17.28 52.34
CA SER A 16 9.49 16.66 52.97
C SER A 16 9.33 15.23 53.54
N GLY A 17 10.46 14.57 53.79
CA GLY A 17 10.57 13.15 54.15
C GLY A 17 10.22 12.73 55.58
N CYS A 18 10.28 11.40 55.80
CA CYS A 18 10.59 10.80 57.10
C CYS A 18 11.18 9.39 56.93
N SER A 19 12.13 9.09 57.81
CA SER A 19 12.96 7.89 57.93
C SER A 19 12.27 6.74 58.67
N GLY A 20 12.60 5.50 58.30
CA GLY A 20 12.41 4.33 59.18
C GLY A 20 12.65 3.01 58.43
N CYS A 21 13.76 2.34 58.71
CA CYS A 21 14.09 0.99 58.23
C CYS A 21 13.41 -0.06 59.13
N ASP A 22 12.95 -1.18 58.55
CA ASP A 22 13.03 -2.53 59.15
C ASP A 22 12.77 -3.60 58.06
N ASP A 23 13.61 -4.64 58.06
CA ASP A 23 13.75 -5.76 57.11
C ASP A 23 12.69 -6.87 57.24
N ASP A 24 12.27 -7.50 56.13
CA ASP A 24 12.28 -8.96 55.77
C ASP A 24 11.29 -9.29 54.60
N PRO A 25 11.39 -10.40 53.83
CA PRO A 25 11.31 -10.35 52.36
C PRO A 25 10.15 -11.21 51.78
N LYS A 26 9.96 -11.07 50.47
CA LYS A 26 9.06 -11.85 49.58
C LYS A 26 7.57 -11.48 49.62
N GLY A 27 7.23 -10.54 48.76
CA GLY A 27 5.88 -10.35 48.21
C GLY A 27 6.00 -9.58 46.90
N SER A 28 5.81 -10.28 45.78
CA SER A 28 5.73 -9.71 44.44
C SER A 28 4.57 -8.72 44.36
N ILE A 29 4.88 -7.48 43.97
CA ILE A 29 3.93 -6.50 43.50
C ILE A 29 4.63 -5.62 42.46
N ASP A 30 4.04 -5.64 41.26
CA ASP A 30 4.25 -4.71 40.16
C ASP A 30 4.18 -3.26 40.66
N ALA A 31 5.26 -2.51 40.50
CA ALA A 31 5.28 -1.06 40.62
C ALA A 31 6.41 -0.55 39.72
N GLY A 32 6.05 0.35 38.79
CA GLY A 32 6.94 0.97 37.83
C GLY A 32 8.20 1.55 38.47
N GLY A 33 9.33 1.31 37.82
CA GLY A 33 10.57 2.02 38.08
C GLY A 33 10.59 3.31 37.28
N ASP A 34 10.81 4.42 37.99
CA ASP A 34 11.19 5.70 37.41
C ASP A 34 12.65 5.63 36.90
N ASP A 35 12.84 6.06 35.65
CA ASP A 35 14.03 6.57 34.95
C ASP A 35 15.42 5.97 35.24
N VAL A 36 15.91 5.19 34.27
CA VAL A 36 17.20 5.39 33.56
C VAL A 36 17.15 4.61 32.22
N ASP A 37 17.54 5.28 31.12
CA ASP A 37 17.98 4.69 29.83
C ASP A 37 16.96 4.28 28.74
N ALA A 38 15.74 4.82 28.71
CA ALA A 38 14.76 4.56 27.64
C ALA A 38 15.14 5.20 26.27
N ALA A 39 14.74 4.52 25.19
CA ALA A 39 14.82 4.92 23.77
C ALA A 39 14.23 6.33 23.50
N PRO A 40 14.35 6.92 22.28
CA PRO A 40 13.42 7.97 21.89
C PRO A 40 12.00 7.39 21.94
N ASP A 41 11.31 7.69 23.04
CA ASP A 41 9.97 7.20 23.33
C ASP A 41 9.03 7.57 22.17
N ALA A 42 8.41 6.57 21.57
CA ALA A 42 7.10 6.79 20.96
C ALA A 42 6.24 7.53 22.01
N PRO A 43 5.52 8.60 21.66
CA PRO A 43 4.80 9.42 22.63
C PRO A 43 3.97 8.54 23.59
N PRO A 44 3.99 8.83 24.90
CA PRO A 44 3.44 7.94 25.91
C PRO A 44 1.99 7.58 25.57
N THR A 45 1.72 6.28 25.43
CA THR A 45 0.38 5.81 25.11
C THR A 45 -0.58 6.16 26.23
N THR A 46 -1.64 6.88 25.90
CA THR A 46 -2.71 7.19 26.84
C THR A 46 -3.82 6.15 26.72
N GLU A 47 -4.12 5.43 27.81
CA GLU A 47 -5.28 4.55 27.84
C GLU A 47 -6.56 5.32 28.21
N VAL A 48 -7.63 5.09 27.46
CA VAL A 48 -8.95 5.67 27.71
C VAL A 48 -9.99 4.56 27.82
N MET A 49 -10.78 4.60 28.89
CA MET A 49 -11.94 3.74 29.06
C MET A 49 -13.19 4.38 28.45
N CYS A 50 -13.64 3.85 27.32
CA CYS A 50 -14.83 4.33 26.60
C CYS A 50 -16.12 3.67 27.09
N GLU A 51 -16.11 2.34 27.16
CA GLU A 51 -17.27 1.50 27.49
C GLU A 51 -16.76 0.23 28.19
N GLU A 52 -17.42 -0.20 29.26
CA GLU A 52 -17.16 -1.52 29.83
C GLU A 52 -17.96 -2.57 29.05
N LEU A 53 -17.27 -3.34 28.20
CA LEU A 53 -17.89 -4.42 27.44
C LEU A 53 -18.00 -5.67 28.31
N ALA A 54 -19.21 -6.20 28.45
CA ALA A 54 -19.43 -7.41 29.25
C ALA A 54 -18.72 -8.62 28.63
N PRO A 55 -18.00 -9.45 29.41
CA PRO A 55 -17.37 -10.66 28.90
C PRO A 55 -18.39 -11.62 28.27
N LEU A 56 -17.98 -12.29 27.20
CA LEU A 56 -18.80 -13.28 26.51
C LEU A 56 -18.81 -14.62 27.28
N ALA A 57 -19.89 -15.37 27.16
CA ALA A 57 -19.98 -16.72 27.75
C ALA A 57 -19.00 -17.72 27.11
N SER A 58 -18.63 -17.48 25.85
CA SER A 58 -17.66 -18.26 25.08
C SER A 58 -17.19 -17.47 23.86
N GLY A 59 -15.92 -17.62 23.48
CA GLY A 59 -15.34 -16.94 22.32
C GLY A 59 -14.92 -15.49 22.60
N THR A 60 -14.22 -14.88 21.64
CA THR A 60 -13.67 -13.53 21.81
C THR A 60 -14.60 -12.44 21.29
N CYS A 61 -15.36 -12.73 20.23
CA CYS A 61 -16.29 -11.79 19.61
C CYS A 61 -17.68 -12.41 19.41
N GLU A 62 -18.70 -11.58 19.53
CA GLU A 62 -20.07 -11.87 19.09
C GLU A 62 -20.48 -10.89 18.00
N VAL A 63 -21.34 -11.34 17.09
CA VAL A 63 -21.81 -10.55 15.96
C VAL A 63 -23.33 -10.36 16.07
N THR A 64 -23.77 -9.13 15.92
CA THR A 64 -25.20 -8.77 15.79
C THR A 64 -25.44 -8.22 14.40
N ASP A 65 -26.29 -8.91 13.63
CA ASP A 65 -26.63 -8.52 12.26
C ASP A 65 -27.23 -7.11 12.19
N GLY A 66 -26.82 -6.36 11.17
CA GLY A 66 -27.35 -5.05 10.82
C GLY A 66 -27.31 -4.82 9.31
N ASP A 67 -27.05 -3.58 8.90
CA ASP A 67 -26.80 -3.22 7.51
C ASP A 67 -25.34 -3.50 7.09
N THR A 68 -24.97 -3.06 5.89
CA THR A 68 -23.65 -3.28 5.27
C THR A 68 -22.51 -2.48 5.91
N THR A 69 -22.81 -1.57 6.84
CA THR A 69 -21.82 -0.87 7.67
C THR A 69 -21.43 -1.79 8.82
N THR A 70 -20.15 -1.81 9.18
CA THR A 70 -19.65 -2.60 10.33
C THR A 70 -19.22 -1.67 11.46
N LEU A 71 -19.68 -1.94 12.68
CA LEU A 71 -19.22 -1.29 13.91
C LEU A 71 -18.47 -2.33 14.75
N ILE A 72 -17.15 -2.19 14.85
CA ILE A 72 -16.30 -3.06 15.66
C ILE A 72 -16.13 -2.41 17.04
N LYS A 73 -16.32 -3.17 18.12
CA LYS A 73 -16.04 -2.75 19.50
C LYS A 73 -14.96 -3.64 20.13
N GLY A 74 -14.03 -3.06 20.87
CA GLY A 74 -12.99 -3.84 21.57
C GLY A 74 -11.93 -2.96 22.22
N ILE A 75 -10.72 -3.49 22.38
CA ILE A 75 -9.54 -2.72 22.78
C ILE A 75 -8.89 -2.20 21.50
N ILE A 76 -9.14 -0.94 21.14
CA ILE A 76 -8.65 -0.35 19.88
C ILE A 76 -7.27 0.25 20.10
N LEU A 77 -6.29 -0.19 19.31
CA LEU A 77 -4.92 0.32 19.36
C LEU A 77 -4.71 1.41 18.30
N THR A 78 -4.19 2.55 18.72
CA THR A 78 -3.59 3.56 17.86
C THR A 78 -2.17 3.89 18.36
N PRO A 79 -1.34 4.62 17.58
CA PRO A 79 0.03 4.93 17.99
C PRO A 79 0.15 5.79 19.24
N THR A 80 -0.91 6.46 19.70
CA THR A 80 -0.85 7.35 20.87
C THR A 80 -1.93 7.05 21.91
N MET A 81 -2.94 6.25 21.55
CA MET A 81 -4.11 5.99 22.39
C MET A 81 -4.48 4.51 22.38
N VAL A 82 -4.94 4.02 23.52
CA VAL A 82 -5.63 2.72 23.63
C VAL A 82 -7.04 2.97 24.12
N PHE A 83 -8.03 2.67 23.27
CA PHE A 83 -9.44 2.84 23.61
C PHE A 83 -10.02 1.51 24.09
N ARG A 84 -10.21 1.36 25.41
CA ARG A 84 -10.87 0.19 26.00
C ARG A 84 -12.39 0.31 25.86
N GLY A 85 -13.00 -0.67 25.22
CA GLY A 85 -14.38 -0.56 24.73
C GLY A 85 -14.55 0.51 23.65
N GLY A 86 -13.45 0.84 22.97
CA GLY A 86 -13.45 1.75 21.84
C GLY A 86 -14.15 1.15 20.63
N LYS A 87 -14.35 1.99 19.61
CA LYS A 87 -15.14 1.66 18.43
C LYS A 87 -14.40 2.01 17.15
N VAL A 88 -14.59 1.19 16.12
CA VAL A 88 -14.18 1.47 14.74
C VAL A 88 -15.38 1.27 13.83
N VAL A 89 -15.68 2.25 12.98
CA VAL A 89 -16.76 2.16 11.99
C VAL A 89 -16.15 1.95 10.61
N VAL A 90 -16.63 0.92 9.90
CA VAL A 90 -16.25 0.60 8.53
C VAL A 90 -17.48 0.72 7.64
N ASN A 91 -17.39 1.55 6.61
CA ASN A 91 -18.48 1.74 5.66
C ASN A 91 -18.56 0.59 4.62
N PRO A 92 -19.61 0.53 3.78
CA PRO A 92 -19.76 -0.53 2.80
C PRO A 92 -18.69 -0.55 1.68
N THR A 93 -17.92 0.52 1.50
CA THR A 93 -16.80 0.58 0.55
C THR A 93 -15.48 0.11 1.17
N GLY A 94 -15.48 -0.29 2.45
CA GLY A 94 -14.30 -0.80 3.13
C GLY A 94 -13.36 0.28 3.66
N GLN A 95 -13.85 1.50 3.86
CA GLN A 95 -13.11 2.60 4.50
C GLN A 95 -13.53 2.77 5.96
N ILE A 96 -12.57 3.13 6.79
CA ILE A 96 -12.78 3.51 8.18
C ILE A 96 -13.35 4.92 8.20
N THR A 97 -14.50 5.12 8.85
CA THR A 97 -15.18 6.42 8.95
C THR A 97 -15.19 7.02 10.34
N CYS A 98 -14.76 6.26 11.36
CA CYS A 98 -14.61 6.75 12.72
C CYS A 98 -13.78 5.79 13.56
N VAL A 99 -12.93 6.32 14.44
CA VAL A 99 -12.19 5.58 15.48
C VAL A 99 -12.25 6.34 16.79
N GLY A 100 -12.57 5.66 17.91
CA GLY A 100 -12.55 6.24 19.25
C GLY A 100 -13.77 5.90 20.12
N CYS A 101 -13.99 6.64 21.20
CA CYS A 101 -15.08 6.39 22.15
C CYS A 101 -16.47 6.77 21.60
N ASP A 102 -16.53 7.88 20.87
CA ASP A 102 -17.79 8.56 20.50
C ASP A 102 -18.35 8.11 19.14
N CYS A 103 -17.71 7.14 18.49
CA CYS A 103 -18.21 6.60 17.22
C CYS A 103 -19.59 5.97 17.38
N ALA A 104 -20.45 6.21 16.40
CA ALA A 104 -21.79 5.65 16.34
C ALA A 104 -22.17 5.33 14.89
N ALA A 105 -22.78 4.17 14.69
CA ALA A 105 -23.32 3.74 13.40
C ALA A 105 -24.66 3.05 13.63
N PRO A 106 -25.77 3.81 13.75
CA PRO A 106 -27.09 3.23 14.00
C PRO A 106 -27.49 2.29 12.84
N GLY A 107 -27.84 1.04 13.18
CA GLY A 107 -28.24 0.03 12.19
C GLY A 107 -27.09 -0.80 11.61
N ALA A 108 -25.83 -0.47 11.91
CA ALA A 108 -24.68 -1.25 11.48
C ALA A 108 -24.67 -2.67 12.03
N THR A 109 -24.07 -3.59 11.29
CA THR A 109 -23.65 -4.89 11.83
C THR A 109 -22.60 -4.66 12.91
N VAL A 110 -22.84 -5.17 14.12
CA VAL A 110 -21.97 -4.94 15.28
C VAL A 110 -21.10 -6.16 15.54
N VAL A 111 -19.78 -5.98 15.57
CA VAL A 111 -18.81 -6.98 15.99
C VAL A 111 -18.29 -6.57 17.36
N SER A 112 -18.80 -7.17 18.43
CA SER A 112 -18.44 -6.85 19.80
C SER A 112 -17.40 -7.83 20.31
N CYS A 113 -16.19 -7.35 20.61
CA CYS A 113 -15.06 -8.15 21.06
C CYS A 113 -14.54 -7.67 22.44
N PRO A 114 -15.22 -8.00 23.55
CA PRO A 114 -14.84 -7.54 24.90
C PRO A 114 -13.40 -7.89 25.29
N GLU A 115 -12.91 -9.04 24.83
CA GLU A 115 -11.55 -9.53 25.05
C GLU A 115 -10.73 -9.54 23.75
N GLY A 116 -11.09 -8.72 22.76
CA GLY A 116 -10.37 -8.59 21.49
C GLY A 116 -9.56 -7.30 21.40
N VAL A 117 -8.29 -7.43 21.01
CA VAL A 117 -7.41 -6.31 20.64
C VAL A 117 -7.56 -6.07 19.14
N VAL A 118 -7.98 -4.87 18.78
CA VAL A 118 -8.21 -4.43 17.39
C VAL A 118 -7.03 -3.59 16.93
N SER A 119 -6.37 -4.06 15.88
CA SER A 119 -5.15 -3.51 15.29
C SER A 119 -5.38 -3.23 13.80
N PRO A 120 -4.63 -2.29 13.19
CA PRO A 120 -4.39 -2.34 11.76
C PRO A 120 -3.92 -3.75 11.36
N GLY A 121 -4.27 -4.17 10.16
CA GLY A 121 -3.72 -5.39 9.55
C GLY A 121 -2.20 -5.32 9.54
N LEU A 122 -1.54 -6.45 9.84
CA LEU A 122 -0.07 -6.47 9.87
C LEU A 122 0.49 -6.37 8.45
N ILE A 123 1.64 -5.71 8.30
CA ILE A 123 2.32 -5.48 7.03
C ILE A 123 3.70 -6.10 7.11
N ASN A 124 4.01 -7.02 6.18
CA ASN A 124 5.32 -7.64 6.08
C ASN A 124 6.13 -6.90 5.02
N THR A 125 7.08 -6.06 5.44
CA THR A 125 7.81 -5.19 4.50
C THR A 125 8.92 -5.91 3.74
N HIS A 126 9.17 -7.19 3.99
CA HIS A 126 10.18 -7.91 3.21
C HIS A 126 9.98 -9.42 3.29
N ASP A 127 9.71 -10.03 2.14
CA ASP A 127 9.77 -11.48 1.95
C ASP A 127 10.32 -11.85 0.55
N HIS A 128 10.56 -13.15 0.33
CA HIS A 128 10.78 -13.74 -0.99
C HIS A 128 9.74 -14.85 -1.24
N ILE A 129 8.48 -14.46 -1.45
CA ILE A 129 7.34 -15.38 -1.54
C ILE A 129 7.46 -16.37 -2.71
N THR A 130 8.25 -16.03 -3.73
CA THR A 130 8.57 -16.92 -4.85
C THR A 130 9.44 -18.12 -4.46
N PHE A 131 9.91 -18.18 -3.20
CA PHE A 131 10.62 -19.28 -2.56
C PHE A 131 9.79 -19.99 -1.47
N THR A 132 8.51 -19.67 -1.32
CA THR A 132 7.59 -20.23 -0.30
C THR A 132 7.46 -21.76 -0.29
N GLN A 133 7.74 -22.42 -1.43
CA GLN A 133 7.69 -23.87 -1.57
C GLN A 133 8.83 -24.61 -0.86
N ASN A 134 9.87 -23.88 -0.45
CA ASN A 134 10.99 -24.44 0.27
C ASN A 134 10.61 -24.68 1.75
N GLN A 135 11.48 -25.43 2.43
CA GLN A 135 11.40 -25.69 3.87
C GLN A 135 12.49 -24.87 4.58
N PRO A 136 12.35 -24.60 5.88
CA PRO A 136 13.46 -24.09 6.68
C PRO A 136 14.71 -24.95 6.45
N TYR A 137 15.86 -24.32 6.19
CA TYR A 137 17.08 -25.08 5.96
C TYR A 137 17.58 -25.68 7.29
N ASN A 138 18.31 -26.78 7.19
CA ASN A 138 18.91 -27.40 8.35
C ASN A 138 20.15 -26.60 8.79
N ASP A 139 20.10 -25.94 9.96
CA ASP A 139 21.24 -25.19 10.49
C ASP A 139 22.46 -26.10 10.65
N THR A 140 23.52 -25.80 9.91
CA THR A 140 24.79 -26.55 9.92
C THR A 140 25.77 -26.02 10.95
N GLY A 141 25.43 -24.93 11.65
CA GLY A 141 26.33 -24.18 12.52
C GLY A 141 27.31 -23.28 11.78
N VAL A 142 27.31 -23.27 10.44
CA VAL A 142 28.08 -22.33 9.64
C VAL A 142 27.45 -20.94 9.75
N ARG A 143 28.30 -19.92 9.92
CA ARG A 143 27.93 -18.51 9.81
C ARG A 143 28.69 -17.84 8.67
N TYR A 144 28.00 -17.01 7.92
CA TYR A 144 28.51 -16.27 6.77
C TYR A 144 28.95 -14.87 7.21
N ASP A 145 29.80 -14.24 6.42
CA ASP A 145 30.34 -12.90 6.67
C ASP A 145 29.69 -11.87 5.73
N ASP A 146 29.23 -12.31 4.55
CA ASP A 146 28.44 -11.54 3.59
C ASP A 146 27.49 -12.45 2.81
N ARG A 147 26.44 -11.87 2.23
CA ARG A 147 25.40 -12.60 1.50
C ARG A 147 25.91 -13.45 0.34
N GLN A 148 27.00 -13.06 -0.32
CA GLN A 148 27.48 -13.77 -1.51
C GLN A 148 28.07 -15.14 -1.14
N GLN A 149 28.59 -15.30 0.08
CA GLN A 149 29.13 -16.57 0.54
C GLN A 149 28.07 -17.69 0.57
N TRP A 150 26.88 -17.45 1.13
CA TRP A 150 25.82 -18.46 1.15
C TRP A 150 25.11 -18.60 -0.20
N ARG A 151 25.03 -17.53 -1.00
CA ARG A 151 24.42 -17.57 -2.34
C ARG A 151 25.25 -18.35 -3.35
N LYS A 152 26.58 -18.16 -3.33
CA LYS A 152 27.50 -18.68 -4.35
C LYS A 152 28.42 -19.79 -3.84
N GLY A 153 28.47 -20.04 -2.53
CA GLY A 153 29.36 -21.02 -1.92
C GLY A 153 30.82 -20.57 -1.97
N LEU A 154 31.11 -19.38 -1.43
CA LEU A 154 32.44 -18.76 -1.46
C LEU A 154 33.21 -19.00 -0.16
N ASP A 155 34.52 -18.78 -0.22
CA ASP A 155 35.44 -18.80 0.93
C ASP A 155 35.39 -20.10 1.76
N GLY A 156 35.13 -21.23 1.08
CA GLY A 156 35.02 -22.54 1.72
C GLY A 156 33.71 -22.76 2.49
N LYS A 157 32.77 -21.81 2.46
CA LYS A 157 31.44 -21.95 3.06
C LYS A 157 30.46 -22.58 2.06
N PRO A 158 29.58 -23.49 2.50
CA PRO A 158 28.63 -24.15 1.61
C PRO A 158 27.59 -23.16 1.10
N LYS A 159 27.16 -23.35 -0.16
CA LYS A 159 25.98 -22.67 -0.70
C LYS A 159 24.72 -23.19 -0.01
N ILE A 160 23.80 -22.30 0.36
CA ILE A 160 22.43 -22.69 0.73
C ILE A 160 21.65 -22.93 -0.57
N SER A 161 21.26 -24.17 -0.79
CA SER A 161 20.58 -24.58 -2.02
C SER A 161 19.07 -24.56 -1.84
N SER A 162 18.43 -23.52 -2.37
CA SER A 162 16.97 -23.37 -2.43
C SER A 162 16.55 -23.04 -3.86
N SER A 163 15.45 -23.64 -4.32
CA SER A 163 14.90 -23.35 -5.65
C SER A 163 13.88 -22.23 -5.57
N GLY A 164 14.01 -21.21 -6.43
CA GLY A 164 12.93 -20.25 -6.68
C GLY A 164 11.87 -20.81 -7.63
N GLY A 165 10.86 -20.01 -7.95
CA GLY A 165 9.84 -20.35 -8.93
C GLY A 165 8.66 -21.13 -8.37
N ALA A 166 8.22 -20.78 -7.15
CA ALA A 166 6.95 -21.23 -6.62
C ALA A 166 5.82 -21.02 -7.64
N THR A 167 4.95 -22.02 -7.79
CA THR A 167 3.74 -21.90 -8.60
C THR A 167 2.76 -20.90 -7.98
N ALA A 168 1.81 -20.39 -8.77
CA ALA A 168 0.77 -19.48 -8.26
C ALA A 168 0.01 -20.05 -7.05
N ASP A 169 -0.29 -21.36 -7.04
CA ASP A 169 -0.95 -21.99 -5.90
C ASP A 169 -0.04 -22.10 -4.67
N GLN A 170 1.27 -22.29 -4.87
CA GLN A 170 2.23 -22.29 -3.77
C GLN A 170 2.42 -20.89 -3.20
N ILE A 171 2.43 -19.85 -4.04
CA ILE A 171 2.46 -18.44 -3.60
C ILE A 171 1.22 -18.12 -2.77
N ARG A 172 0.01 -18.45 -3.25
CA ARG A 172 -1.24 -18.28 -2.48
C ARG A 172 -1.24 -19.04 -1.16
N TRP A 173 -0.66 -20.25 -1.14
CA TRP A 173 -0.48 -20.98 0.11
C TRP A 173 0.52 -20.29 1.06
N GLY A 174 1.55 -19.67 0.49
CA GLY A 174 2.47 -18.77 1.18
C GLY A 174 1.75 -17.58 1.80
N GLU A 175 1.01 -16.81 1.01
CA GLU A 175 0.22 -15.66 1.43
C GLU A 175 -0.80 -16.03 2.52
N LEU A 176 -1.44 -17.20 2.40
CA LEU A 176 -2.34 -17.72 3.42
C LEU A 176 -1.64 -17.88 4.79
N ARG A 177 -0.35 -18.21 4.85
CA ARG A 177 0.39 -18.29 6.12
C ARG A 177 0.48 -16.95 6.84
N PHE A 178 0.67 -15.89 6.09
CA PHE A 178 0.72 -14.53 6.62
C PHE A 178 -0.67 -14.03 6.97
N LEU A 179 -1.67 -14.30 6.12
CA LEU A 179 -3.08 -13.98 6.41
C LEU A 179 -3.53 -14.63 7.72
N MET A 180 -3.21 -15.91 7.92
CA MET A 180 -3.53 -16.63 9.16
C MET A 180 -2.75 -16.12 10.38
N GLY A 181 -1.70 -15.34 10.16
CA GLY A 181 -0.95 -14.61 11.20
C GLY A 181 -1.43 -13.17 11.40
N GLY A 182 -2.51 -12.74 10.74
CA GLY A 182 -3.04 -11.38 10.88
C GLY A 182 -2.45 -10.35 9.91
N ALA A 183 -1.66 -10.76 8.91
CA ALA A 183 -1.18 -9.84 7.89
C ALA A 183 -2.22 -9.59 6.80
N THR A 184 -2.26 -8.37 6.27
CA THR A 184 -3.09 -8.00 5.12
C THR A 184 -2.25 -7.60 3.90
N SER A 185 -0.98 -7.25 4.11
CA SER A 185 -0.08 -6.75 3.07
C SER A 185 1.32 -7.34 3.19
N ILE A 186 2.03 -7.41 2.07
CA ILE A 186 3.39 -7.93 1.95
C ILE A 186 4.15 -7.20 0.85
N VAL A 187 5.45 -6.99 1.02
CA VAL A 187 6.40 -6.82 -0.07
C VAL A 187 7.07 -8.17 -0.29
N GLY A 188 6.61 -8.91 -1.30
CA GLY A 188 6.87 -10.34 -1.41
C GLY A 188 7.99 -10.73 -2.37
N SER A 189 8.54 -9.77 -3.13
CA SER A 189 9.32 -10.07 -4.34
C SER A 189 8.50 -10.92 -5.33
N GLY A 190 7.31 -10.42 -5.65
CA GLY A 190 6.25 -11.13 -6.36
C GLY A 190 5.05 -11.46 -5.47
N GLY A 191 4.03 -12.11 -6.04
CA GLY A 191 2.78 -12.36 -5.34
C GLY A 191 1.68 -12.91 -6.22
N GLN A 192 0.49 -13.10 -5.65
CA GLN A 192 -0.76 -13.41 -6.36
C GLN A 192 -1.92 -12.55 -5.85
N ALA A 193 -2.84 -12.21 -6.74
CA ALA A 193 -4.08 -11.54 -6.35
C ALA A 193 -4.91 -12.44 -5.41
N GLY A 194 -5.59 -11.79 -4.47
CA GLY A 194 -6.72 -12.32 -3.74
C GLY A 194 -6.55 -12.44 -2.22
N LEU A 195 -5.36 -12.71 -1.67
CA LEU A 195 -5.21 -12.95 -0.22
C LEU A 195 -4.57 -11.77 0.51
N LEU A 196 -3.37 -11.37 0.10
CA LEU A 196 -2.68 -10.20 0.62
C LEU A 196 -2.57 -9.14 -0.46
N ARG A 197 -2.30 -7.91 -0.04
CA ARG A 197 -1.87 -6.84 -0.93
C ARG A 197 -0.37 -6.99 -1.15
N ASN A 198 0.03 -7.31 -2.37
CA ASN A 198 1.44 -7.36 -2.74
C ASN A 198 1.86 -5.95 -3.15
N LEU A 199 2.49 -5.23 -2.22
CA LEU A 199 2.76 -3.79 -2.33
C LEU A 199 3.84 -3.49 -3.39
N ASP A 200 4.69 -4.46 -3.72
CA ASP A 200 5.66 -4.46 -4.81
C ASP A 200 5.07 -4.75 -6.20
N SER A 201 3.73 -4.72 -6.32
CA SER A 201 3.06 -4.99 -7.59
C SER A 201 1.83 -4.11 -7.80
N SER A 202 1.86 -3.26 -8.84
CA SER A 202 0.74 -2.38 -9.20
C SER A 202 -0.56 -3.10 -9.57
N THR A 203 -0.52 -4.42 -9.79
CA THR A 203 -1.69 -5.20 -10.22
C THR A 203 -2.28 -6.09 -9.13
N THR A 204 -1.60 -6.23 -8.00
CA THR A 204 -2.00 -7.17 -6.92
C THR A 204 -2.06 -6.51 -5.54
N GLN A 205 -2.29 -5.19 -5.50
CA GLN A 205 -2.55 -4.45 -4.25
C GLN A 205 -4.02 -4.47 -3.79
N GLU A 206 -4.90 -5.22 -4.48
CA GLU A 206 -6.31 -5.38 -4.09
C GLU A 206 -7.07 -4.04 -3.97
N GLY A 207 -6.80 -3.11 -4.88
CA GLY A 207 -7.52 -1.83 -4.99
C GLY A 207 -6.95 -0.67 -4.16
N LEU A 208 -5.75 -0.79 -3.57
CA LEU A 208 -5.09 0.39 -2.98
C LEU A 208 -4.66 1.43 -4.01
N ASN A 209 -4.33 0.98 -5.23
CA ASN A 209 -3.89 1.83 -6.34
C ASN A 209 -2.69 2.73 -5.98
N GLN A 210 -1.86 2.28 -5.03
CA GLN A 210 -0.59 2.91 -4.71
C GLN A 210 0.43 2.54 -5.77
N LYS A 211 1.47 3.35 -5.89
CA LYS A 211 2.61 2.95 -6.69
C LYS A 211 3.24 1.68 -6.11
N ALA A 212 3.73 0.82 -6.98
CA ALA A 212 4.43 -0.37 -6.53
C ALA A 212 5.72 0.03 -5.80
N VAL A 213 6.01 -0.63 -4.69
CA VAL A 213 7.32 -0.54 -4.04
C VAL A 213 8.38 -1.09 -5.00
N GLU A 214 9.42 -0.30 -5.28
CA GLU A 214 10.57 -0.78 -6.05
C GLU A 214 11.43 -1.67 -5.15
N PHE A 215 11.23 -2.98 -5.26
CA PHE A 215 12.00 -3.97 -4.52
C PHE A 215 13.22 -4.42 -5.32
N ASP A 216 14.43 -4.27 -4.76
CA ASP A 216 15.65 -4.70 -5.44
C ASP A 216 16.55 -5.58 -4.56
N THR A 217 16.75 -6.82 -4.99
CA THR A 217 17.69 -7.75 -4.34
C THR A 217 19.15 -7.42 -4.70
N PHE A 218 19.42 -6.84 -5.87
CA PHE A 218 20.77 -6.55 -6.38
C PHE A 218 20.90 -5.10 -6.85
N PRO A 219 20.69 -4.11 -5.95
CA PRO A 219 20.69 -2.69 -6.29
C PRO A 219 22.02 -2.19 -6.86
N LEU A 220 23.11 -2.94 -6.65
CA LEU A 220 24.43 -2.61 -7.16
C LEU A 220 24.83 -3.42 -8.41
N ASP A 221 23.94 -4.23 -9.00
CA ASP A 221 24.28 -5.13 -10.13
C ASP A 221 25.30 -6.23 -9.72
N ASP A 222 25.13 -6.77 -8.53
CA ASP A 222 26.01 -7.77 -7.92
C ASP A 222 25.40 -9.18 -7.89
N SER A 223 24.37 -9.42 -8.71
CA SER A 223 23.71 -10.73 -8.88
C SER A 223 24.70 -11.86 -9.25
N SER A 224 25.80 -11.51 -9.91
CA SER A 224 26.90 -12.41 -10.29
C SER A 224 27.71 -12.93 -9.10
N GLY A 225 27.64 -12.27 -7.94
CA GLY A 225 28.45 -12.56 -6.76
C GLY A 225 29.66 -11.62 -6.61
N THR A 226 29.67 -10.47 -7.30
CA THR A 226 30.69 -9.44 -7.14
C THR A 226 30.73 -8.96 -5.68
N ARG A 227 31.94 -8.82 -5.13
CA ARG A 227 32.19 -8.25 -3.79
C ARG A 227 33.25 -7.16 -3.91
N ARG A 228 33.03 -6.00 -3.28
CA ARG A 228 33.95 -4.86 -3.31
C ARG A 228 34.30 -4.36 -1.92
N THR A 229 35.49 -3.80 -1.79
CA THR A 229 35.94 -3.05 -0.63
C THR A 229 36.69 -1.82 -1.12
N GLY A 230 36.16 -0.63 -0.84
CA GLY A 230 36.81 0.64 -1.18
C GLY A 230 36.58 1.15 -2.61
N ASP A 231 35.69 0.52 -3.39
CA ASP A 231 35.22 1.01 -4.70
C ASP A 231 33.75 0.63 -4.94
N CYS A 232 33.11 1.23 -5.95
CA CYS A 232 31.71 0.99 -6.32
C CYS A 232 31.55 0.34 -7.70
N ASN A 233 32.57 -0.35 -8.20
CA ASN A 233 32.54 -1.00 -9.50
C ASN A 233 31.84 -2.37 -9.46
N TYR A 234 30.58 -2.40 -9.06
CA TYR A 234 29.80 -3.64 -8.99
C TYR A 234 29.30 -4.09 -10.37
N GLY A 235 28.78 -3.15 -11.17
CA GLY A 235 28.26 -3.40 -12.50
C GLY A 235 27.76 -2.12 -13.18
N GLY A 236 27.30 -2.24 -14.42
CA GLY A 236 26.88 -1.09 -15.25
C GLY A 236 25.39 -0.74 -15.13
N THR A 237 24.63 -1.53 -14.37
CA THR A 237 23.17 -1.39 -14.23
C THR A 237 22.71 -1.19 -12.79
N ALA A 238 23.61 -0.68 -11.93
CA ALA A 238 23.26 -0.32 -10.56
C ALA A 238 22.14 0.74 -10.53
N PHE A 239 21.24 0.61 -9.55
CA PHE A 239 20.14 1.53 -9.33
C PHE A 239 20.66 2.92 -8.94
N THR A 240 20.09 3.96 -9.52
CA THR A 240 20.60 5.33 -9.40
C THR A 240 19.62 6.29 -8.73
N ALA A 241 20.10 7.45 -8.30
CA ALA A 241 19.24 8.51 -7.78
C ALA A 241 18.23 9.03 -8.84
N ALA A 242 18.55 8.88 -10.13
CA ALA A 242 17.63 9.25 -11.20
C ALA A 242 16.48 8.22 -11.35
N ASP A 243 16.76 6.94 -11.08
CA ASP A 243 15.74 5.90 -11.03
C ASP A 243 14.83 6.14 -9.83
N LEU A 244 15.40 6.35 -8.64
CA LEU A 244 14.68 6.66 -7.40
C LEU A 244 13.77 7.89 -7.51
N ALA A 245 14.13 8.88 -8.32
CA ALA A 245 13.30 10.06 -8.56
C ALA A 245 11.93 9.70 -9.16
N ASN A 246 11.85 8.56 -9.87
CA ASN A 246 10.63 8.05 -10.45
C ASN A 246 9.90 7.06 -9.54
N GLU A 247 10.35 6.78 -8.32
CA GLU A 247 9.67 5.85 -7.40
C GLU A 247 9.10 6.57 -6.18
N ASP A 248 8.12 5.96 -5.52
CA ASP A 248 7.58 6.50 -4.26
C ASP A 248 8.24 5.80 -3.06
N ALA A 249 8.42 4.49 -3.15
CA ALA A 249 9.13 3.65 -2.18
C ALA A 249 10.19 2.77 -2.86
N PHE A 250 11.34 2.61 -2.22
CA PHE A 250 12.46 1.77 -2.67
C PHE A 250 13.00 0.92 -1.51
N GLU A 251 13.04 -0.39 -1.70
CA GLU A 251 13.48 -1.37 -0.70
C GLU A 251 14.66 -2.22 -1.19
N PRO A 252 15.90 -1.72 -1.07
CA PRO A 252 17.10 -2.42 -1.47
C PRO A 252 17.62 -3.37 -0.38
N HIS A 253 18.10 -4.55 -0.77
CA HIS A 253 19.03 -5.30 0.07
C HIS A 253 20.35 -4.55 0.18
N THR A 254 20.72 -4.13 1.39
CA THR A 254 21.91 -3.31 1.62
C THR A 254 22.64 -3.75 2.88
N SER A 255 23.96 -3.98 2.76
CA SER A 255 24.83 -4.34 3.86
C SER A 255 24.37 -5.59 4.62
N GLU A 256 23.97 -6.60 3.85
CA GLU A 256 23.57 -7.92 4.35
C GLU A 256 24.83 -8.76 4.68
N GLY A 257 25.37 -8.54 5.88
CA GLY A 257 26.54 -9.22 6.40
C GLY A 257 27.26 -8.43 7.49
N VAL A 258 28.35 -8.99 8.00
CA VAL A 258 29.10 -8.47 9.17
C VAL A 258 30.53 -8.07 8.82
N ASN A 259 30.87 -7.96 7.54
CA ASN A 259 32.23 -7.66 7.08
C ASN A 259 32.30 -6.36 6.24
N ALA A 260 33.52 -5.96 5.90
CA ALA A 260 33.77 -4.75 5.13
C ALA A 260 33.16 -4.79 3.72
N THR A 261 32.98 -5.98 3.10
CA THR A 261 32.30 -6.07 1.80
C THR A 261 30.82 -5.73 1.91
N ALA A 262 30.15 -6.20 2.97
CA ALA A 262 28.76 -5.84 3.24
C ALA A 262 28.63 -4.33 3.51
N ARG A 263 29.47 -3.75 4.38
CA ARG A 263 29.45 -2.31 4.65
C ARG A 263 29.66 -1.45 3.40
N ASN A 264 30.52 -1.90 2.47
CA ASN A 264 30.76 -1.17 1.23
C ASN A 264 29.51 -1.03 0.34
N GLU A 265 28.53 -1.93 0.45
CA GLU A 265 27.26 -1.80 -0.28
C GLU A 265 26.53 -0.51 0.12
N PHE A 266 26.48 -0.19 1.41
CA PHE A 266 25.89 1.06 1.91
C PHE A 266 26.71 2.27 1.52
N LEU A 267 28.05 2.22 1.63
CA LEU A 267 28.90 3.37 1.29
C LEU A 267 28.73 3.79 -0.18
N CYS A 268 28.52 2.83 -1.08
CA CYS A 268 28.22 3.10 -2.49
C CYS A 268 26.81 3.65 -2.76
N GLN A 269 25.88 3.49 -1.81
CA GLN A 269 24.50 3.95 -1.92
C GLN A 269 24.22 5.19 -1.06
N SER A 270 25.16 5.63 -0.22
CA SER A 270 24.94 6.74 0.74
C SER A 270 25.76 7.98 0.45
N ASN A 271 26.89 7.86 -0.25
CA ASN A 271 27.80 8.98 -0.45
C ASN A 271 28.34 9.01 -1.88
N PRO A 272 27.94 9.97 -2.73
CA PRO A 272 28.44 10.09 -4.10
C PRO A 272 29.94 10.43 -4.16
N ALA A 273 30.55 10.84 -3.05
CA ALA A 273 31.98 11.05 -2.93
C ALA A 273 32.77 9.79 -2.51
N HIS A 274 32.09 8.68 -2.14
CA HIS A 274 32.75 7.44 -1.76
C HIS A 274 33.55 6.83 -2.92
N ASP A 275 32.98 6.87 -4.13
CA ASP A 275 33.69 6.54 -5.36
C ASP A 275 33.24 7.48 -6.49
N MET A 276 34.16 8.37 -6.90
CA MET A 276 33.96 9.34 -7.97
C MET A 276 34.63 8.92 -9.28
N MET A 277 35.30 7.76 -9.32
CA MET A 277 36.09 7.33 -10.48
C MET A 277 35.39 6.21 -11.24
N ALA A 278 35.07 6.49 -12.50
CA ALA A 278 34.61 5.46 -13.42
C ALA A 278 35.60 4.26 -13.43
N PRO A 279 35.10 3.02 -13.44
CA PRO A 279 33.71 2.64 -13.73
C PRO A 279 32.73 2.64 -12.53
N GLY A 280 33.16 2.95 -11.30
CA GLY A 280 32.27 3.00 -10.14
C GLY A 280 31.44 4.29 -10.14
N ILE A 281 30.12 4.18 -9.90
CA ILE A 281 29.25 5.33 -9.66
C ILE A 281 28.57 5.10 -8.32
N ALA A 282 29.08 5.76 -7.28
CA ALA A 282 28.35 5.86 -6.02
C ALA A 282 27.11 6.75 -6.22
N ASN A 283 25.99 6.34 -5.64
CA ASN A 283 24.73 7.09 -5.65
C ASN A 283 24.41 7.59 -4.24
N ASN A 284 23.55 8.61 -4.15
CA ASN A 284 22.85 8.90 -2.90
C ASN A 284 21.42 8.39 -2.99
N LEU A 285 21.18 7.24 -2.39
CA LEU A 285 19.88 6.59 -2.22
C LEU A 285 19.39 6.69 -0.78
N VAL A 286 20.13 7.37 0.11
CA VAL A 286 19.72 7.65 1.49
C VAL A 286 18.77 8.86 1.45
N THR A 287 17.48 8.56 1.28
CA THR A 287 16.39 9.54 1.13
C THR A 287 15.14 9.05 1.87
N PRO A 288 14.11 9.92 2.05
CA PRO A 288 12.86 9.52 2.69
C PRO A 288 12.10 8.42 1.93
N LYS A 289 12.44 8.16 0.65
CA LYS A 289 11.81 7.14 -0.19
C LYS A 289 12.39 5.73 0.03
N THR A 290 13.46 5.61 0.80
CA THR A 290 14.24 4.36 0.87
C THR A 290 14.10 3.71 2.25
N ALA A 291 13.86 2.39 2.27
CA ALA A 291 13.96 1.56 3.47
C ALA A 291 14.91 0.38 3.21
N MET A 292 16.05 0.36 3.91
CA MET A 292 17.13 -0.59 3.63
C MET A 292 16.90 -1.93 4.34
N ILE A 293 16.89 -3.02 3.58
CA ILE A 293 16.71 -4.37 4.09
C ILE A 293 18.04 -4.89 4.67
N HIS A 294 17.96 -5.49 5.86
CA HIS A 294 19.05 -6.08 6.65
C HIS A 294 19.94 -5.09 7.37
N ALA A 295 20.71 -4.28 6.64
CA ALA A 295 21.62 -3.25 7.17
C ALA A 295 22.50 -3.69 8.36
N ILE A 296 22.99 -4.92 8.35
CA ILE A 296 23.75 -5.53 9.46
C ILE A 296 25.15 -4.93 9.57
N GLY A 297 25.78 -4.65 8.42
CA GLY A 297 27.17 -4.21 8.32
C GLY A 297 27.42 -2.75 8.65
N LEU A 298 26.43 -2.05 9.21
CA LEU A 298 26.48 -0.61 9.49
C LEU A 298 27.09 -0.29 10.86
N THR A 299 27.69 0.90 10.96
CA THR A 299 28.19 1.51 12.21
C THR A 299 27.30 2.69 12.64
N ALA A 300 27.48 3.24 13.85
CA ALA A 300 26.70 4.41 14.29
C ALA A 300 26.75 5.60 13.30
N PRO A 301 27.89 5.99 12.70
CA PRO A 301 27.91 7.02 11.66
C PRO A 301 27.09 6.69 10.40
N ASP A 302 26.94 5.42 10.05
CA ASP A 302 26.17 5.00 8.88
C ASP A 302 24.67 5.11 9.18
N TYR A 303 24.23 4.69 10.37
CA TYR A 303 22.86 4.91 10.84
C TYR A 303 22.53 6.40 11.02
N ALA A 304 23.50 7.21 11.46
CA ALA A 304 23.32 8.66 11.54
C ALA A 304 23.08 9.28 10.15
N ALA A 305 23.75 8.76 9.11
CA ALA A 305 23.47 9.17 7.73
C ALA A 305 22.06 8.72 7.30
N MET A 306 21.63 7.51 7.64
CA MET A 306 20.26 7.04 7.37
C MET A 306 19.22 7.95 8.02
N ALA A 307 19.37 8.27 9.30
CA ALA A 307 18.48 9.16 10.03
C ALA A 307 18.43 10.56 9.42
N ALA A 308 19.59 11.13 9.07
CA ALA A 308 19.66 12.44 8.43
C ALA A 308 18.96 12.50 7.05
N GLY A 309 18.86 11.36 6.36
CA GLY A 309 18.11 11.24 5.11
C GLY A 309 16.71 10.66 5.27
N SER A 310 16.21 10.47 6.49
CA SER A 310 14.94 9.81 6.81
C SER A 310 14.77 8.44 6.14
N THR A 311 15.88 7.72 5.95
CA THR A 311 15.89 6.36 5.38
C THR A 311 15.52 5.35 6.46
N GLY A 312 14.56 4.48 6.17
CA GLY A 312 14.11 3.43 7.09
C GLY A 312 15.03 2.21 7.11
N LEU A 313 14.85 1.36 8.12
CA LEU A 313 15.48 0.05 8.28
C LEU A 313 14.42 -1.04 8.28
N ILE A 314 14.53 -2.01 7.36
CA ILE A 314 13.74 -3.24 7.41
C ILE A 314 14.58 -4.32 8.10
N TRP A 315 14.19 -4.66 9.33
CA TRP A 315 14.88 -5.61 10.20
C TRP A 315 14.30 -7.02 10.06
N SER A 316 15.16 -7.99 9.75
CA SER A 316 14.82 -9.42 9.65
C SER A 316 15.65 -10.25 10.63
N PRO A 317 15.44 -10.11 11.96
CA PRO A 317 16.32 -10.69 12.97
C PRO A 317 16.55 -12.18 12.79
N ARG A 318 15.51 -12.96 12.48
CA ARG A 318 15.65 -14.41 12.41
C ARG A 318 16.58 -14.85 11.28
N SER A 319 16.40 -14.26 10.10
CA SER A 319 17.25 -14.55 8.94
C SER A 319 18.69 -14.10 9.18
N ASN A 320 18.86 -12.89 9.73
CA ASN A 320 20.16 -12.31 10.04
C ASN A 320 20.96 -13.19 11.00
N ILE A 321 20.37 -13.54 12.14
CA ILE A 321 21.00 -14.36 13.19
C ILE A 321 21.36 -15.73 12.63
N THR A 322 20.46 -16.31 11.86
CA THR A 322 20.66 -17.65 11.31
C THR A 322 21.82 -17.68 10.29
N LEU A 323 21.92 -16.67 9.43
CA LEU A 323 22.95 -16.57 8.40
C LEU A 323 24.30 -16.08 8.95
N TYR A 324 24.30 -14.99 9.73
CA TYR A 324 25.51 -14.25 10.07
C TYR A 324 25.96 -14.46 11.52
N GLY A 325 25.05 -14.96 12.36
CA GLY A 325 25.25 -15.16 13.80
C GLY A 325 24.91 -13.92 14.62
N ASP A 326 24.62 -12.80 13.96
CA ASP A 326 24.38 -11.47 14.52
C ASP A 326 23.30 -10.77 13.66
N THR A 327 22.80 -9.62 14.11
CA THR A 327 21.80 -8.82 13.40
C THR A 327 22.13 -7.33 13.40
N ALA A 328 21.28 -6.51 12.78
CA ALA A 328 21.44 -5.05 12.76
C ALA A 328 21.53 -4.48 14.19
N ARG A 329 22.31 -3.40 14.38
CA ARG A 329 22.41 -2.69 15.66
C ARG A 329 21.18 -1.80 15.86
N VAL A 330 20.03 -2.43 16.06
CA VAL A 330 18.72 -1.76 16.06
C VAL A 330 18.53 -0.77 17.21
N SER A 331 19.16 -0.96 18.37
CA SER A 331 19.16 0.03 19.46
C SER A 331 19.90 1.30 19.05
N THR A 332 21.09 1.16 18.46
CA THR A 332 21.87 2.28 17.89
C THR A 332 21.08 3.00 16.79
N ALA A 333 20.49 2.26 15.85
CA ALA A 333 19.69 2.83 14.77
C ALA A 333 18.49 3.63 15.31
N ALA A 334 17.74 3.06 16.25
CA ALA A 334 16.60 3.71 16.86
C ALA A 334 17.00 4.96 17.65
N ARG A 335 18.08 4.92 18.45
CA ARG A 335 18.59 6.09 19.17
C ARG A 335 18.98 7.24 18.24
N LEU A 336 19.49 6.93 17.05
CA LEU A 336 19.85 7.94 16.07
C LEU A 336 18.65 8.49 15.27
N GLY A 337 17.46 7.89 15.42
CA GLY A 337 16.24 8.34 14.76
C GLY A 337 15.89 7.59 13.47
N VAL A 338 16.43 6.40 13.25
CA VAL A 338 16.05 5.56 12.10
C VAL A 338 14.71 4.88 12.38
N SER A 339 13.72 5.07 11.50
CA SER A 339 12.46 4.32 11.57
C SER A 339 12.70 2.84 11.22
N ILE A 340 12.16 1.93 12.02
CA ILE A 340 12.38 0.49 11.89
C ILE A 340 11.05 -0.20 11.58
N SER A 341 11.05 -1.08 10.58
CA SER A 341 9.98 -2.05 10.29
C SER A 341 10.53 -3.48 10.33
N LEU A 342 9.64 -4.48 10.41
CA LEU A 342 10.00 -5.90 10.40
C LEU A 342 9.68 -6.56 9.06
N GLY A 343 10.59 -7.44 8.63
CA GLY A 343 10.40 -8.31 7.47
C GLY A 343 10.75 -9.77 7.80
N THR A 344 10.00 -10.73 7.26
CA THR A 344 10.26 -12.15 7.50
C THR A 344 11.38 -12.74 6.64
N ASP A 345 11.74 -12.06 5.56
CA ASP A 345 12.73 -12.48 4.57
C ASP A 345 12.31 -13.75 3.81
N TRP A 346 13.08 -14.83 3.77
CA TRP A 346 12.78 -15.96 2.90
C TRP A 346 12.68 -17.26 3.68
N MET A 347 11.81 -18.15 3.22
CA MET A 347 11.46 -19.36 3.97
C MET A 347 12.60 -20.22 4.53
N PRO A 348 13.74 -20.36 3.87
CA PRO A 348 14.85 -21.14 4.43
C PRO A 348 15.36 -20.63 5.78
N THR A 349 15.66 -19.33 5.92
CA THR A 349 16.33 -18.76 7.11
C THR A 349 15.45 -17.79 7.89
N GLY A 350 14.34 -17.35 7.31
CA GLY A 350 13.39 -16.40 7.88
C GLY A 350 12.29 -17.04 8.72
N SER A 351 11.34 -16.20 9.14
CA SER A 351 10.15 -16.66 9.84
C SER A 351 9.07 -17.16 8.90
N MET A 352 8.22 -18.07 9.38
CA MET A 352 7.10 -18.58 8.57
C MET A 352 5.97 -17.57 8.35
N ASN A 353 5.85 -16.58 9.25
CA ASN A 353 4.92 -15.46 9.21
C ASN A 353 5.36 -14.37 10.21
N LEU A 354 4.66 -13.22 10.22
CA LEU A 354 5.01 -12.08 11.08
C LEU A 354 4.86 -12.35 12.58
N LEU A 355 3.95 -13.21 13.02
CA LEU A 355 3.84 -13.55 14.45
C LEU A 355 5.14 -14.19 14.96
N ARG A 356 5.75 -15.05 14.13
CA ARG A 356 7.04 -15.69 14.47
C ARG A 356 8.23 -14.73 14.37
N GLU A 357 8.16 -13.70 13.53
CA GLU A 357 9.20 -12.66 13.46
C GLU A 357 9.08 -11.68 14.62
N LEU A 358 7.87 -11.24 14.97
CA LEU A 358 7.58 -10.44 16.18
C LEU A 358 8.09 -11.14 17.43
N LYS A 359 7.79 -12.43 17.57
CA LYS A 359 8.31 -13.22 18.70
C LYS A 359 9.83 -13.27 18.70
N CYS A 360 10.47 -13.38 17.53
CA CYS A 360 11.93 -13.33 17.42
C CYS A 360 12.50 -11.98 17.88
N ALA A 361 11.91 -10.88 17.39
CA ALA A 361 12.31 -9.53 17.74
C ALA A 361 12.11 -9.24 19.23
N ALA A 362 10.98 -9.66 19.81
CA ALA A 362 10.66 -9.50 21.23
C ALA A 362 11.57 -10.33 22.14
N ASP A 363 11.81 -11.60 21.79
CA ASP A 363 12.74 -12.45 22.53
C ASP A 363 14.16 -11.89 22.41
N TYR A 364 14.56 -11.36 21.23
CA TYR A 364 15.87 -10.72 21.07
C TYR A 364 15.98 -9.44 21.90
N ASN A 365 14.95 -8.61 21.89
CA ASN A 365 14.88 -7.38 22.69
C ASN A 365 15.02 -7.65 24.19
N THR A 366 14.31 -8.66 24.69
CA THR A 366 14.33 -9.04 26.11
C THR A 366 15.69 -9.58 26.54
N ASN A 367 16.32 -10.40 25.70
CA ASN A 367 17.51 -11.16 26.09
C ASN A 367 18.83 -10.45 25.75
N TYR A 368 18.83 -9.52 24.78
CA TYR A 368 20.06 -8.95 24.22
C TYR A 368 20.06 -7.43 24.11
N LEU A 369 18.90 -6.78 24.23
CA LEU A 369 18.76 -5.33 24.12
C LEU A 369 18.21 -4.69 25.39
N ASP A 370 18.32 -5.35 26.54
CA ASP A 370 17.88 -4.80 27.84
C ASP A 370 16.45 -4.22 27.83
N ASN A 371 15.54 -4.88 27.10
CA ASN A 371 14.15 -4.42 26.89
C ASN A 371 14.03 -3.03 26.25
N PHE A 372 14.98 -2.63 25.42
CA PHE A 372 15.02 -1.33 24.74
C PHE A 372 13.72 -0.95 24.03
N PHE A 373 13.09 -1.87 23.31
CA PHE A 373 11.82 -1.64 22.63
C PHE A 373 10.61 -1.97 23.50
N SER A 374 9.65 -1.05 23.55
CA SER A 374 8.33 -1.31 24.11
C SER A 374 7.49 -2.21 23.20
N ASP A 375 6.39 -2.76 23.74
CA ASP A 375 5.46 -3.58 22.96
C ASP A 375 4.74 -2.79 21.87
N GLN A 376 4.50 -1.51 22.13
CA GLN A 376 3.97 -0.56 21.17
C GLN A 376 4.96 -0.35 20.02
N ALA A 377 6.25 -0.16 20.30
CA ALA A 377 7.27 -0.01 19.27
C ALA A 377 7.37 -1.26 18.38
N LEU A 378 7.39 -2.46 18.99
CA LEU A 378 7.40 -3.73 18.24
C LEU A 378 6.14 -3.89 17.36
N TRP A 379 4.97 -3.46 17.84
CA TRP A 379 3.73 -3.44 17.07
C TRP A 379 3.76 -2.41 15.93
N GLN A 380 4.34 -1.22 16.15
CA GLN A 380 4.50 -0.20 15.10
C GLN A 380 5.41 -0.69 13.97
N MET A 381 6.44 -1.49 14.27
CA MET A 381 7.33 -2.10 13.26
C MET A 381 6.60 -2.99 12.23
N VAL A 382 5.40 -3.47 12.54
CA VAL A 382 4.56 -4.30 11.62
C VAL A 382 3.24 -3.62 11.24
N THR A 383 3.07 -2.34 11.57
CA THR A 383 1.86 -1.57 11.25
C THR A 383 2.23 -0.19 10.67
N GLY A 384 2.28 0.86 11.49
CA GLY A 384 2.53 2.22 11.05
C GLY A 384 3.90 2.40 10.37
N ASN A 385 4.98 1.93 11.01
CA ASN A 385 6.33 2.06 10.45
C ASN A 385 6.47 1.23 9.18
N ALA A 386 5.83 0.06 9.15
CA ALA A 386 5.79 -0.79 7.96
C ALA A 386 5.08 -0.09 6.79
N ALA A 387 3.96 0.58 7.04
CA ALA A 387 3.27 1.35 6.01
C ALA A 387 4.08 2.56 5.52
N GLN A 388 4.85 3.20 6.41
CA GLN A 388 5.75 4.31 6.07
C GLN A 388 6.95 3.86 5.23
N ALA A 389 7.50 2.68 5.50
CA ALA A 389 8.58 2.08 4.72
C ALA A 389 8.12 1.85 3.27
N THR A 390 6.88 1.40 3.09
CA THR A 390 6.29 1.09 1.78
C THR A 390 5.57 2.28 1.12
N LYS A 391 5.55 3.47 1.75
CA LYS A 391 4.77 4.65 1.31
C LYS A 391 3.31 4.34 1.02
N THR A 392 2.68 3.64 1.95
CA THR A 392 1.26 3.31 1.95
C THR A 392 0.55 3.77 3.22
N ASP A 393 1.27 4.52 4.07
CA ASP A 393 0.79 5.07 5.34
C ASP A 393 -0.34 6.09 5.17
N ASP A 394 -0.52 6.64 3.96
CA ASP A 394 -1.65 7.45 3.56
C ASP A 394 -2.97 6.66 3.50
N VAL A 395 -2.93 5.35 3.22
CA VAL A 395 -4.12 4.49 3.06
C VAL A 395 -4.25 3.33 4.04
N ILE A 396 -3.17 2.77 4.58
CA ILE A 396 -3.16 1.63 5.52
C ILE A 396 -2.18 1.83 6.68
N GLY A 397 -2.07 0.86 7.58
CA GLY A 397 -1.11 0.86 8.70
C GLY A 397 -1.59 1.56 9.96
N LEU A 398 -2.70 2.29 9.92
CA LEU A 398 -3.34 2.94 11.08
C LEU A 398 -4.85 2.74 11.10
N LEU A 399 -5.44 2.70 12.31
CA LEU A 399 -6.87 2.81 12.51
C LEU A 399 -7.23 4.29 12.63
N ALA A 400 -7.58 4.91 11.50
CA ALA A 400 -7.98 6.31 11.42
C ALA A 400 -9.04 6.52 10.33
N GLU A 401 -9.81 7.60 10.45
CA GLU A 401 -10.78 7.99 9.42
C GLU A 401 -10.10 8.17 8.06
N GLY A 402 -10.78 7.76 6.98
CA GLY A 402 -10.27 7.81 5.61
C GLY A 402 -9.37 6.63 5.22
N LYS A 403 -8.77 5.91 6.19
CA LYS A 403 -7.95 4.72 5.92
C LYS A 403 -8.79 3.55 5.45
N VAL A 404 -8.17 2.65 4.69
CA VAL A 404 -8.76 1.39 4.27
C VAL A 404 -8.87 0.45 5.47
N ALA A 405 -9.99 -0.26 5.60
CA ALA A 405 -10.25 -1.19 6.68
C ALA A 405 -9.49 -2.52 6.49
N ASP A 406 -8.17 -2.43 6.54
CA ASP A 406 -7.25 -3.53 6.77
C ASP A 406 -7.08 -3.67 8.29
N ILE A 407 -7.80 -4.63 8.89
CA ILE A 407 -7.96 -4.75 10.33
C ILE A 407 -7.73 -6.20 10.75
N SER A 408 -6.94 -6.39 11.80
CA SER A 408 -6.75 -7.69 12.45
C SER A 408 -7.13 -7.60 13.92
N ILE A 409 -7.89 -8.59 14.39
CA ILE A 409 -8.32 -8.73 15.78
C ILE A 409 -7.62 -9.93 16.40
N PHE A 410 -7.06 -9.75 17.59
CA PHE A 410 -6.36 -10.78 18.35
C PHE A 410 -7.00 -10.98 19.73
N ALA A 411 -6.97 -12.19 20.26
CA ALA A 411 -7.40 -12.45 21.63
C ALA A 411 -6.48 -11.72 22.63
N ALA A 412 -7.07 -10.93 23.52
CA ALA A 412 -6.32 -10.04 24.40
C ALA A 412 -5.53 -10.79 25.47
N HIS A 413 -6.12 -11.85 26.05
CA HIS A 413 -5.56 -12.57 27.20
C HIS A 413 -5.11 -11.63 28.34
N GLY A 414 -5.88 -10.55 28.57
CA GLY A 414 -5.57 -9.52 29.57
C GLY A 414 -4.49 -8.50 29.17
N LYS A 415 -4.00 -8.54 27.93
CA LYS A 415 -2.93 -7.68 27.40
C LYS A 415 -3.46 -6.65 26.38
N THR A 416 -2.61 -5.70 26.01
CA THR A 416 -2.84 -4.72 24.93
C THR A 416 -1.93 -5.04 23.74
N PHE A 417 -0.89 -4.24 23.46
CA PHE A 417 0.06 -4.48 22.36
C PHE A 417 0.73 -5.85 22.45
N ARG A 418 1.11 -6.28 23.66
CA ARG A 418 1.69 -7.60 23.93
C ARG A 418 0.83 -8.78 23.48
N ALA A 419 -0.50 -8.60 23.38
CA ALA A 419 -1.39 -9.63 22.88
C ALA A 419 -1.03 -10.04 21.44
N ILE A 420 -0.59 -9.08 20.62
CA ILE A 420 -0.21 -9.29 19.21
C ILE A 420 1.20 -9.86 19.12
N VAL A 421 2.12 -9.34 19.93
CA VAL A 421 3.52 -9.82 19.98
C VAL A 421 3.61 -11.28 20.40
N ASP A 422 2.76 -11.71 21.35
CA ASP A 422 2.72 -13.09 21.83
C ASP A 422 1.71 -13.98 21.09
N ALA A 423 0.96 -13.43 20.13
CA ALA A 423 -0.10 -14.17 19.45
C ALA A 423 0.43 -15.39 18.72
N GLU A 424 -0.30 -16.49 18.83
CA GLU A 424 -0.13 -17.68 18.00
C GLU A 424 -1.30 -17.77 16.99
N PRO A 425 -1.25 -18.65 15.97
CA PRO A 425 -2.30 -18.70 14.94
C PRO A 425 -3.74 -18.88 15.45
N GLN A 426 -3.91 -19.54 16.60
CA GLN A 426 -5.22 -19.69 17.24
C GLN A 426 -5.74 -18.41 17.90
N ASP A 427 -4.88 -17.44 18.20
CA ASP A 427 -5.25 -16.17 18.84
C ASP A 427 -5.73 -15.11 17.84
N VAL A 428 -5.58 -15.36 16.54
CA VAL A 428 -6.11 -14.48 15.47
C VAL A 428 -7.61 -14.67 15.34
N VAL A 429 -8.37 -13.68 15.79
CA VAL A 429 -9.84 -13.73 15.92
C VAL A 429 -10.54 -13.32 14.62
N LEU A 430 -10.01 -12.32 13.91
CA LEU A 430 -10.57 -11.85 12.64
C LEU A 430 -9.48 -11.16 11.83
N VAL A 431 -9.47 -11.37 10.52
CA VAL A 431 -8.64 -10.64 9.56
C VAL A 431 -9.53 -10.14 8.44
N MET A 432 -9.49 -8.82 8.26
CA MET A 432 -10.26 -8.05 7.30
C MET A 432 -9.30 -7.29 6.38
N ARG A 433 -9.51 -7.35 5.06
CA ARG A 433 -8.78 -6.57 4.05
C ARG A 433 -9.77 -5.69 3.29
N GLY A 434 -9.65 -4.36 3.43
CA GLY A 434 -10.56 -3.39 2.81
C GLY A 434 -12.03 -3.67 3.09
N GLY A 435 -12.38 -3.97 4.34
CA GLY A 435 -13.76 -4.31 4.72
C GLY A 435 -14.15 -5.77 4.47
N LYS A 436 -13.38 -6.52 3.70
CA LYS A 436 -13.67 -7.91 3.34
C LYS A 436 -13.14 -8.88 4.39
N ILE A 437 -14.00 -9.75 4.92
CA ILE A 437 -13.62 -10.79 5.89
C ILE A 437 -12.94 -11.95 5.17
N LEU A 438 -11.75 -12.34 5.63
CA LEU A 438 -10.94 -13.38 4.98
C LEU A 438 -10.64 -14.58 5.88
N TYR A 439 -10.44 -14.37 7.18
CA TYR A 439 -10.04 -15.40 8.13
C TYR A 439 -10.42 -15.02 9.56
N GLY A 440 -10.63 -16.01 10.43
CA GLY A 440 -10.92 -15.76 11.84
C GLY A 440 -11.70 -16.87 12.53
N ASP A 441 -12.18 -16.59 13.73
CA ASP A 441 -13.04 -17.47 14.53
C ASP A 441 -14.29 -17.88 13.77
N ASP A 442 -14.67 -19.15 13.89
CA ASP A 442 -15.84 -19.73 13.23
C ASP A 442 -17.13 -18.92 13.52
N ALA A 443 -17.31 -18.49 14.77
CA ALA A 443 -18.47 -17.70 15.18
C ALA A 443 -18.50 -16.29 14.57
N ALA A 444 -17.33 -15.63 14.44
CA ALA A 444 -17.24 -14.29 13.88
C ALA A 444 -17.35 -14.32 12.35
N VAL A 445 -16.53 -15.15 11.69
CA VAL A 445 -16.51 -15.26 10.23
C VAL A 445 -17.81 -15.86 9.71
N GLY A 446 -18.36 -16.89 10.36
CA GLY A 446 -19.61 -17.52 9.93
C GLY A 446 -20.84 -16.61 10.03
N ALA A 447 -20.77 -15.54 10.82
CA ALA A 447 -21.81 -14.50 10.87
C ALA A 447 -21.58 -13.39 9.82
N LEU A 448 -20.33 -13.08 9.48
CA LEU A 448 -19.97 -11.94 8.63
C LEU A 448 -19.77 -12.31 7.15
N ALA A 449 -19.49 -13.58 6.85
CA ALA A 449 -19.16 -14.06 5.51
C ALA A 449 -19.82 -15.41 5.20
N VAL A 450 -19.97 -15.71 3.91
CA VAL A 450 -20.57 -16.95 3.42
C VAL A 450 -19.62 -17.69 2.49
N GLY A 451 -19.69 -19.03 2.49
CA GLY A 451 -18.89 -19.86 1.59
C GLY A 451 -17.42 -20.01 2.00
N CYS A 452 -17.10 -19.81 3.27
CA CYS A 452 -15.76 -20.00 3.84
C CYS A 452 -15.56 -21.45 4.29
N ASP A 453 -14.32 -21.94 4.25
CA ASP A 453 -13.97 -23.29 4.66
C ASP A 453 -13.67 -23.34 6.16
N ALA A 454 -14.28 -24.30 6.86
CA ALA A 454 -13.94 -24.57 8.26
C ALA A 454 -12.55 -25.22 8.38
N VAL A 455 -11.74 -24.70 9.29
CA VAL A 455 -10.37 -25.16 9.57
C VAL A 455 -10.18 -25.24 11.08
N ASP A 456 -9.67 -26.37 11.58
CA ASP A 456 -9.21 -26.47 12.97
C ASP A 456 -7.79 -25.94 13.08
N VAL A 457 -7.62 -24.82 13.79
CA VAL A 457 -6.32 -24.18 14.00
C VAL A 457 -5.96 -24.36 15.46
N CYS A 458 -5.17 -25.40 15.72
CA CYS A 458 -4.63 -25.70 17.05
C CYS A 458 -5.70 -25.95 18.13
N GLY A 459 -6.83 -26.54 17.76
CA GLY A 459 -7.96 -26.80 18.64
C GLY A 459 -9.02 -25.71 18.66
N THR A 460 -8.78 -24.59 17.96
CA THR A 460 -9.74 -23.51 17.79
C THR A 460 -10.42 -23.62 16.44
N ALA A 461 -11.76 -23.64 16.43
CA ALA A 461 -12.54 -23.65 15.20
C ALA A 461 -12.44 -22.28 14.50
N LYS A 462 -11.90 -22.28 13.28
CA LYS A 462 -11.73 -21.10 12.43
C LYS A 462 -12.44 -21.29 11.09
N GLN A 463 -12.63 -20.21 10.36
CA GLN A 463 -13.00 -20.24 8.94
C GLN A 463 -12.03 -19.41 8.10
N VAL A 464 -11.85 -19.82 6.84
CA VAL A 464 -11.06 -19.11 5.83
C VAL A 464 -11.83 -18.98 4.53
N CYS A 465 -11.94 -17.77 4.00
CA CYS A 465 -12.76 -17.45 2.84
C CYS A 465 -11.90 -17.44 1.57
N LEU A 466 -11.59 -18.62 1.01
CA LEU A 466 -10.68 -18.73 -0.14
C LEU A 466 -11.40 -18.77 -1.49
N MET A 467 -12.62 -19.30 -1.55
CA MET A 467 -13.30 -19.52 -2.83
C MET A 467 -13.55 -18.21 -3.58
N SER A 468 -13.91 -17.14 -2.87
CA SER A 468 -14.14 -15.81 -3.43
C SER A 468 -12.84 -15.10 -3.86
N GLU A 469 -11.70 -15.47 -3.28
CA GLU A 469 -10.42 -14.80 -3.52
C GLU A 469 -9.59 -15.51 -4.60
N VAL A 470 -9.50 -16.83 -4.51
CA VAL A 470 -8.56 -17.63 -5.30
C VAL A 470 -9.24 -18.74 -6.11
N GLY A 471 -10.57 -18.84 -6.04
CA GLY A 471 -11.36 -19.83 -6.79
C GLY A 471 -11.14 -21.28 -6.34
N LYS A 472 -10.66 -21.48 -5.11
CA LYS A 472 -10.36 -22.80 -4.53
C LYS A 472 -10.78 -22.86 -3.08
N SER A 473 -11.16 -24.06 -2.62
CA SER A 473 -11.29 -24.32 -1.19
C SER A 473 -9.91 -24.53 -0.54
N TYR A 474 -9.84 -24.44 0.78
CA TYR A 474 -8.65 -24.70 1.58
C TYR A 474 -8.04 -26.08 1.28
N ALA A 475 -8.87 -27.12 1.21
CA ALA A 475 -8.41 -28.47 0.89
C ALA A 475 -7.84 -28.57 -0.54
N ALA A 476 -8.45 -27.88 -1.50
CA ALA A 476 -7.98 -27.86 -2.88
C ALA A 476 -6.67 -27.06 -3.04
N LEU A 477 -6.56 -25.91 -2.37
CA LEU A 477 -5.33 -25.10 -2.36
C LEU A 477 -4.19 -25.85 -1.67
N LYS A 478 -4.43 -26.47 -0.51
CA LYS A 478 -3.45 -27.32 0.18
C LYS A 478 -2.93 -28.44 -0.72
N THR A 479 -3.83 -29.11 -1.43
CA THR A 479 -3.48 -30.17 -2.38
C THR A 479 -2.60 -29.64 -3.52
N ALA A 480 -2.94 -28.45 -4.04
CA ALA A 480 -2.19 -27.81 -5.11
C ALA A 480 -0.81 -27.29 -4.67
N ALA A 481 -0.68 -26.83 -3.42
CA ALA A 481 0.58 -26.41 -2.83
C ALA A 481 1.57 -27.59 -2.64
N GLY A 482 1.05 -28.82 -2.53
CA GLY A 482 1.85 -30.04 -2.49
C GLY A 482 2.66 -30.15 -1.19
N THR A 483 4.00 -30.18 -1.30
CA THR A 483 4.93 -30.35 -0.16
C THR A 483 5.46 -29.02 0.38
N SER A 484 4.84 -27.90 0.02
CA SER A 484 5.15 -26.59 0.63
C SER A 484 5.01 -26.64 2.15
N TYR A 485 5.68 -25.70 2.84
CA TYR A 485 5.54 -25.55 4.28
C TYR A 485 4.08 -25.35 4.69
N ASP A 486 3.69 -25.82 5.88
CA ASP A 486 2.30 -25.77 6.32
C ASP A 486 1.78 -24.34 6.49
N ALA A 487 0.45 -24.17 6.30
CA ALA A 487 -0.24 -22.89 6.44
C ALA A 487 -0.13 -22.27 7.86
N PHE A 488 0.09 -23.11 8.87
CA PHE A 488 0.32 -22.69 10.26
C PHE A 488 0.96 -23.85 11.03
N LYS A 489 1.53 -23.54 12.20
CA LYS A 489 2.02 -24.51 13.18
C LYS A 489 1.53 -24.12 14.57
N CYS A 490 1.25 -25.13 15.38
CA CYS A 490 0.84 -24.93 16.76
C CYS A 490 2.09 -24.86 17.64
N GLY A 491 2.44 -23.65 18.07
CA GLY A 491 3.70 -23.37 18.75
C GLY A 491 4.92 -23.39 17.82
N PRO A 492 6.13 -23.43 18.39
CA PRO A 492 7.37 -23.34 17.62
C PRO A 492 7.46 -24.41 16.51
N PRO A 493 7.62 -23.99 15.24
CA PRO A 493 7.76 -24.92 14.13
C PRO A 493 9.00 -25.82 14.26
N PRO A 494 8.95 -27.07 13.78
CA PRO A 494 10.15 -27.89 13.67
C PRO A 494 11.19 -27.23 12.75
N ASN A 495 12.44 -27.21 13.20
CA ASN A 495 13.57 -26.56 12.51
C ASN A 495 13.33 -25.07 12.24
N GLU A 496 12.57 -24.39 13.08
CA GLU A 496 12.46 -22.94 13.01
C GLU A 496 13.88 -22.33 13.11
N PRO A 497 14.27 -21.44 12.18
CA PRO A 497 15.57 -20.78 12.22
C PRO A 497 15.79 -20.03 13.55
N SER A 498 17.03 -19.95 14.03
CA SER A 498 17.32 -19.49 15.39
C SER A 498 17.12 -17.98 15.57
N CYS A 499 16.65 -17.58 16.76
CA CYS A 499 16.69 -16.20 17.25
C CYS A 499 17.78 -15.96 18.31
N THR A 500 18.56 -16.99 18.64
CA THR A 500 19.71 -16.88 19.53
C THR A 500 20.96 -16.59 18.70
N PRO A 501 21.63 -15.43 18.89
CA PRO A 501 22.86 -15.08 18.23
C PRO A 501 23.94 -16.09 18.57
N LYS A 502 24.74 -16.49 17.58
CA LYS A 502 25.81 -17.48 17.76
C LYS A 502 26.82 -17.41 16.64
N ARG A 503 28.09 -17.28 17.01
CA ARG A 503 29.24 -17.35 16.10
C ARG A 503 30.33 -18.24 16.72
N PRO A 504 30.43 -19.52 16.32
CA PRO A 504 31.32 -20.48 16.97
C PRO A 504 32.81 -20.35 16.57
N THR A 505 33.12 -19.54 15.55
CA THR A 505 34.47 -19.39 15.01
C THR A 505 34.76 -17.91 14.75
N ALA A 506 35.87 -17.41 15.29
CA ALA A 506 36.36 -16.07 15.02
C ALA A 506 36.85 -15.93 13.58
N VAL A 507 36.49 -14.80 12.95
CA VAL A 507 36.94 -14.39 11.62
C VAL A 507 37.39 -12.93 11.68
N ALA A 508 38.58 -12.63 11.17
CA ALA A 508 39.13 -11.26 11.10
C ALA A 508 39.04 -10.46 12.43
N GLY A 509 39.31 -11.13 13.56
CA GLY A 509 39.29 -10.48 14.88
C GLY A 509 37.91 -10.38 15.54
N SER A 510 36.86 -10.97 14.95
CA SER A 510 35.54 -11.08 15.60
C SER A 510 35.55 -11.97 16.84
N THR A 511 34.63 -11.68 17.75
CA THR A 511 34.40 -12.47 18.97
C THR A 511 33.78 -13.84 18.63
N VAL A 512 34.09 -14.85 19.45
CA VAL A 512 33.37 -16.13 19.47
C VAL A 512 32.31 -16.06 20.57
N PHE A 513 31.06 -16.31 20.22
CA PHE A 513 29.96 -16.21 21.16
C PHE A 513 28.88 -17.26 20.95
N THR A 514 28.16 -17.55 22.03
CA THR A 514 27.08 -18.54 22.05
C THR A 514 25.71 -17.93 22.19
N GLY A 515 25.62 -16.62 22.53
CA GLY A 515 24.38 -15.92 22.84
C GLY A 515 23.75 -16.36 24.17
N VAL A 516 24.52 -17.04 25.02
CA VAL A 516 24.06 -17.51 26.33
C VAL A 516 24.74 -16.69 27.41
N ALA A 517 23.95 -15.91 28.15
CA ALA A 517 24.39 -15.15 29.30
C ALA A 517 25.04 -16.03 30.38
N SER A 518 26.01 -15.47 31.07
CA SER A 518 26.72 -16.06 32.20
C SER A 518 27.04 -14.99 33.26
N THR A 519 27.61 -15.39 34.40
CA THR A 519 28.00 -14.40 35.44
C THR A 519 29.14 -13.48 35.00
N ASP A 520 29.93 -13.90 34.01
CA ASP A 520 31.14 -13.19 33.59
C ASP A 520 30.93 -12.44 32.26
N ASP A 521 29.82 -12.68 31.56
CA ASP A 521 29.41 -12.17 30.25
C ASP A 521 27.87 -12.15 30.25
N SER A 522 27.28 -11.01 30.63
CA SER A 522 25.86 -10.94 31.02
C SER A 522 24.91 -10.86 29.84
N ASP A 523 25.37 -10.36 28.69
CA ASP A 523 24.59 -10.26 27.45
C ASP A 523 24.88 -11.42 26.47
N GLY A 524 25.93 -12.21 26.72
CA GLY A 524 26.28 -13.40 25.95
C GLY A 524 26.99 -13.11 24.64
N ASP A 525 27.60 -11.92 24.50
CA ASP A 525 28.32 -11.47 23.30
C ASP A 525 29.74 -12.03 23.15
N GLY A 526 30.20 -12.77 24.16
CA GLY A 526 31.51 -13.43 24.21
C GLY A 526 32.63 -12.55 24.78
N ILE A 527 32.31 -11.36 25.29
CA ILE A 527 33.22 -10.42 25.93
C ILE A 527 32.91 -10.40 27.43
N ALA A 528 33.96 -10.40 28.25
CA ALA A 528 33.74 -10.41 29.69
C ALA A 528 33.29 -9.03 30.17
N ASN A 529 32.32 -8.98 31.08
CA ASN A 529 31.73 -7.77 31.68
C ASN A 529 32.78 -6.71 32.10
N ALA A 530 33.97 -7.13 32.53
CA ALA A 530 35.03 -6.23 33.01
C ALA A 530 35.78 -5.49 31.88
N THR A 531 35.65 -5.96 30.65
CA THR A 531 36.30 -5.41 29.44
C THR A 531 35.30 -5.01 28.36
N ASP A 532 34.03 -5.26 28.62
CA ASP A 532 32.91 -4.98 27.75
C ASP A 532 32.48 -3.52 27.87
N ASN A 533 32.37 -2.81 26.75
CA ASN A 533 31.92 -1.42 26.73
C ASN A 533 30.39 -1.26 26.78
N CYS A 534 29.63 -2.37 26.71
CA CYS A 534 28.19 -2.45 26.92
C CYS A 534 27.77 -3.75 27.66
N PRO A 535 28.12 -3.94 28.95
CA PRO A 535 27.95 -5.21 29.66
C PRO A 535 26.53 -5.80 29.78
N SER A 536 25.48 -5.06 29.41
CA SER A 536 24.08 -5.50 29.42
C SER A 536 23.43 -5.52 28.04
N MET A 537 24.15 -5.12 26.98
CA MET A 537 23.60 -4.88 25.64
C MET A 537 24.49 -5.52 24.58
N PHE A 538 24.01 -6.63 24.02
CA PHE A 538 24.75 -7.48 23.08
C PHE A 538 25.36 -6.69 21.92
N ASN A 539 26.70 -6.59 21.89
CA ASN A 539 27.42 -5.84 20.89
C ASN A 539 28.78 -6.49 20.52
N PRO A 540 28.79 -7.74 20.04
CA PRO A 540 30.03 -8.47 19.78
C PRO A 540 30.89 -7.78 18.72
N ILE A 541 32.19 -8.04 18.76
CA ILE A 541 33.11 -7.58 17.72
C ILE A 541 32.81 -8.32 16.41
N ARG A 542 32.46 -7.58 15.36
CA ARG A 542 32.26 -8.14 14.01
C ARG A 542 33.56 -8.10 13.20
N PRO A 543 33.67 -8.89 12.11
CA PRO A 543 34.81 -8.82 11.19
C PRO A 543 35.15 -7.41 10.65
N LEU A 544 34.17 -6.48 10.65
CA LEU A 544 34.36 -5.10 10.21
C LEU A 544 34.88 -4.15 11.32
N ASP A 545 34.82 -4.55 12.59
CA ASP A 545 35.04 -3.66 13.75
C ASP A 545 36.51 -3.62 14.24
N ALA A 546 37.46 -4.04 13.39
CA ALA A 546 38.90 -3.94 13.67
C ALA A 546 39.37 -4.48 15.03
N SER A 547 38.74 -5.57 15.52
CA SER A 547 39.06 -6.22 16.81
C SER A 547 38.68 -5.43 18.07
N ALA A 548 37.73 -4.48 18.00
CA ALA A 548 37.19 -3.75 19.15
C ALA A 548 35.66 -3.62 19.04
N GLN A 549 34.97 -3.48 20.18
CA GLN A 549 33.54 -3.14 20.18
C GLN A 549 33.36 -1.70 19.64
N GLY A 550 32.21 -1.43 19.04
CA GLY A 550 31.89 -0.09 18.51
C GLY A 550 31.83 0.95 19.63
N ASP A 551 32.52 2.07 19.43
CA ASP A 551 32.56 3.28 20.27
C ASP A 551 32.96 4.42 19.32
N SER A 552 31.97 4.94 18.61
CA SER A 552 32.16 5.79 17.43
C SER A 552 32.58 7.21 17.79
N ASP A 553 32.29 7.66 19.00
CA ASP A 553 32.68 8.98 19.49
C ASP A 553 33.86 8.96 20.48
N GLY A 554 34.26 7.79 20.96
CA GLY A 554 35.46 7.55 21.74
C GLY A 554 35.34 7.95 23.21
N ASP A 555 34.13 7.93 23.78
CA ASP A 555 33.91 8.27 25.18
C ASP A 555 34.03 7.08 26.15
N GLY A 556 34.12 5.87 25.61
CA GLY A 556 34.27 4.62 26.34
C GLY A 556 32.96 3.87 26.61
N THR A 557 31.81 4.46 26.30
CA THR A 557 30.50 3.81 26.25
C THR A 557 30.30 3.24 24.85
N GLY A 558 29.89 1.97 24.71
CA GLY A 558 29.74 1.40 23.38
C GLY A 558 28.50 1.90 22.63
N ASP A 559 28.57 1.96 21.30
CA ASP A 559 27.49 2.45 20.42
C ASP A 559 26.10 1.80 20.68
N ALA A 560 26.09 0.56 21.18
CA ALA A 560 24.88 -0.22 21.42
C ALA A 560 24.15 0.16 22.73
N CYS A 561 24.86 0.72 23.70
CA CYS A 561 24.33 1.15 25.00
C CYS A 561 24.46 2.67 25.24
N ASP A 562 25.19 3.38 24.38
CA ASP A 562 25.30 4.84 24.42
C ASP A 562 24.00 5.51 23.95
N ILE A 563 23.54 6.51 24.72
CA ILE A 563 22.38 7.36 24.42
C ILE A 563 22.67 8.25 23.21
N CYS A 564 23.91 8.75 23.07
CA CYS A 564 24.34 9.59 21.97
C CYS A 564 25.55 9.01 21.21
N PRO A 565 25.38 7.92 20.42
CA PRO A 565 26.48 7.15 19.80
C PRO A 565 27.46 7.90 18.87
N ILE A 566 27.25 9.20 18.64
CA ILE A 566 28.05 10.06 17.77
C ILE A 566 28.48 11.36 18.47
N ASN A 567 28.17 11.52 19.76
CA ASN A 567 28.44 12.73 20.52
C ASN A 567 28.99 12.38 21.92
N ALA A 568 30.32 12.42 22.02
CA ALA A 568 31.03 11.98 23.20
C ALA A 568 30.61 12.71 24.49
N ASN A 569 30.44 11.94 25.58
CA ASN A 569 30.18 12.41 26.94
C ASN A 569 28.88 13.23 27.09
N THR A 570 27.83 12.92 26.32
CA THR A 570 26.51 13.55 26.47
C THR A 570 25.38 12.53 26.41
N THR A 571 24.31 12.81 27.14
CA THR A 571 23.04 12.07 27.08
C THR A 571 21.93 12.89 26.40
N THR A 572 22.26 14.09 25.93
CA THR A 572 21.35 14.95 25.16
C THR A 572 21.83 15.03 23.73
N CYS A 573 21.11 14.37 22.83
CA CYS A 573 21.45 14.30 21.42
C CYS A 573 20.40 15.07 20.60
N SER A 574 20.82 15.67 19.49
CA SER A 574 19.89 16.19 18.48
C SER A 574 19.51 15.03 17.55
N VAL A 575 18.49 14.26 17.95
CA VAL A 575 18.02 13.11 17.17
C VAL A 575 16.83 13.49 16.31
N ALA A 576 16.79 12.97 15.08
CA ALA A 576 15.59 13.03 14.28
C ALA A 576 14.51 12.20 14.99
N ASN A 577 13.30 12.71 15.09
CA ASN A 577 12.19 11.93 15.59
C ASN A 577 11.61 11.13 14.41
N PRO A 578 11.75 9.80 14.35
CA PRO A 578 11.20 9.02 13.24
C PRO A 578 9.66 9.09 13.17
N ASP A 579 9.00 9.42 14.29
CA ASP A 579 7.56 9.61 14.36
C ASP A 579 7.11 11.05 14.00
N ASP A 580 8.02 11.96 13.65
CA ASP A 580 7.76 13.35 13.20
C ASP A 580 8.76 13.67 12.07
N ARG A 581 8.39 13.30 10.84
CA ARG A 581 9.31 13.19 9.70
C ARG A 581 9.72 14.54 9.13
N ASP A 582 8.86 15.54 9.24
CA ASP A 582 9.16 16.91 8.80
C ASP A 582 9.62 17.84 9.95
N ASN A 583 9.63 17.31 11.17
CA ASN A 583 10.18 17.90 12.38
C ASN A 583 9.45 19.18 12.78
N ASP A 584 8.13 19.17 12.68
CA ASP A 584 7.25 20.30 12.96
C ASP A 584 6.59 20.25 14.35
N THR A 585 6.94 19.22 15.14
CA THR A 585 6.45 18.87 16.49
C THR A 585 5.13 18.12 16.56
N ILE A 586 4.50 17.81 15.43
CA ILE A 586 3.28 17.01 15.35
C ILE A 586 3.64 15.58 14.91
N PRO A 587 3.28 14.54 15.69
CA PRO A 587 3.57 13.17 15.28
C PRO A 587 2.84 12.81 13.98
N ASN A 588 3.53 12.14 13.05
CA ASN A 588 3.07 11.65 11.74
C ASN A 588 1.68 10.98 11.82
N SER A 589 1.37 10.28 12.91
CA SER A 589 0.09 9.59 13.10
C SER A 589 -1.13 10.50 13.31
N THR A 590 -0.90 11.75 13.71
CA THR A 590 -1.91 12.79 13.96
C THR A 590 -1.72 14.03 13.10
N ASP A 591 -0.66 14.03 12.29
CA ASP A 591 -0.30 15.12 11.40
C ASP A 591 -1.11 15.05 10.10
N ASN A 592 -1.74 16.17 9.73
CA ASN A 592 -2.46 16.30 8.46
C ASN A 592 -1.54 16.62 7.26
N CYS A 593 -0.26 16.87 7.49
CA CYS A 593 0.79 16.93 6.47
C CYS A 593 2.12 16.26 6.93
N PRO A 594 2.19 14.92 7.06
CA PRO A 594 3.36 14.19 7.62
C PRO A 594 4.71 14.32 6.88
N ASP A 595 4.78 15.12 5.83
CA ASP A 595 5.93 15.37 4.96
C ASP A 595 6.21 16.88 4.79
N ALA A 596 5.38 17.76 5.36
CA ALA A 596 5.42 19.19 5.10
C ALA A 596 4.99 20.02 6.32
N ALA A 597 6.01 20.50 7.04
CA ALA A 597 5.86 21.12 8.36
C ALA A 597 4.74 22.19 8.43
N ASN A 598 3.78 21.96 9.31
CA ASN A 598 2.67 22.84 9.62
C ASN A 598 2.17 22.65 11.07
N THR A 599 2.92 23.19 12.04
CA THR A 599 2.60 23.07 13.47
C THR A 599 1.20 23.58 13.88
N ASP A 600 0.56 24.41 13.04
CA ASP A 600 -0.81 24.90 13.29
C ASP A 600 -1.92 23.95 12.81
N GLN A 601 -1.56 22.90 12.06
CA GLN A 601 -2.45 21.87 11.52
C GLN A 601 -3.66 22.49 10.79
N ALA A 602 -3.44 23.63 10.12
CA ALA A 602 -4.50 24.31 9.38
C ALA A 602 -5.05 23.41 8.26
N ASP A 603 -6.36 23.20 8.26
CA ASP A 603 -7.13 22.44 7.27
C ASP A 603 -8.42 23.23 6.99
N GLY A 604 -8.38 24.03 5.91
CA GLY A 604 -9.39 25.03 5.58
C GLY A 604 -10.72 24.44 5.13
N ASP A 605 -10.74 23.23 4.61
CA ASP A 605 -11.94 22.56 4.08
C ASP A 605 -12.35 21.29 4.86
N SER A 606 -11.57 20.94 5.89
CA SER A 606 -11.85 19.86 6.84
C SER A 606 -11.89 18.48 6.18
N ASP A 607 -10.99 18.23 5.24
CA ASP A 607 -10.87 16.97 4.52
C ASP A 607 -9.80 16.03 5.09
N GLY A 608 -9.05 16.48 6.10
CA GLY A 608 -8.00 15.74 6.77
C GLY A 608 -6.60 15.95 6.18
N LYS A 609 -6.45 16.80 5.16
CA LYS A 609 -5.15 17.27 4.64
C LYS A 609 -4.88 18.68 5.09
N GLY A 610 -3.64 18.97 5.49
CA GLY A 610 -3.29 20.34 5.84
C GLY A 610 -3.14 21.25 4.61
N ASP A 611 -3.43 22.54 4.79
CA ASP A 611 -3.37 23.58 3.77
C ASP A 611 -2.01 23.64 3.04
N VAL A 612 -0.94 23.17 3.68
CA VAL A 612 0.44 23.19 3.17
C VAL A 612 0.70 22.06 2.17
N CYS A 613 0.12 20.88 2.39
CA CYS A 613 0.29 19.70 1.56
C CYS A 613 -0.91 19.42 0.65
N ASP A 614 -2.01 20.16 0.82
CA ASP A 614 -3.15 20.09 -0.07
C ASP A 614 -3.03 21.01 -1.28
N ALA A 615 -3.31 20.46 -2.47
CA ALA A 615 -3.28 21.19 -3.72
C ALA A 615 -4.52 22.09 -3.92
N CYS A 616 -5.57 21.92 -3.10
CA CYS A 616 -6.79 22.71 -3.16
C CYS A 616 -7.38 23.00 -1.76
N PRO A 617 -6.70 23.81 -0.91
CA PRO A 617 -6.98 24.00 0.54
C PRO A 617 -8.35 24.59 0.95
N THR A 618 -9.28 24.67 0.01
CA THR A 618 -10.60 25.26 0.18
C THR A 618 -11.70 24.36 -0.41
N VAL A 619 -11.36 23.19 -0.93
CA VAL A 619 -12.27 22.25 -1.57
C VAL A 619 -11.85 20.80 -1.26
N ALA A 620 -12.55 20.21 -0.28
CA ALA A 620 -12.25 18.88 0.23
C ALA A 620 -11.98 17.81 -0.84
N ASN A 621 -10.84 17.14 -0.69
CA ASN A 621 -10.31 16.03 -1.47
C ASN A 621 -9.57 15.00 -0.57
N PRO A 622 -10.28 14.31 0.35
CA PRO A 622 -9.66 13.46 1.36
C PRO A 622 -8.73 12.37 0.80
N GLY A 623 -7.75 11.93 1.59
CA GLY A 623 -6.87 10.79 1.27
C GLY A 623 -5.98 11.04 0.04
N VAL A 624 -6.02 10.20 -0.99
CA VAL A 624 -5.29 10.44 -2.26
C VAL A 624 -6.10 11.25 -3.29
N GLY A 625 -7.26 11.79 -2.88
CA GLY A 625 -8.16 12.53 -3.75
C GLY A 625 -7.46 13.71 -4.44
N GLY A 626 -7.62 13.80 -5.75
CA GLY A 626 -7.17 14.95 -6.53
C GLY A 626 -8.15 16.11 -6.44
N CYS A 627 -7.68 17.32 -6.80
CA CYS A 627 -8.52 18.50 -6.71
C CYS A 627 -9.73 18.44 -7.64
N PRO A 628 -10.94 18.75 -7.13
CA PRO A 628 -12.13 18.82 -7.96
C PRO A 628 -11.95 19.79 -9.11
N THR A 629 -12.21 19.32 -10.33
CA THR A 629 -12.08 20.12 -11.54
C THR A 629 -13.14 19.77 -12.57
N THR A 630 -13.15 20.51 -13.68
CA THR A 630 -14.05 20.28 -14.80
C THR A 630 -13.31 19.70 -15.99
N ILE A 631 -14.02 18.92 -16.82
CA ILE A 631 -13.49 18.43 -18.10
C ILE A 631 -12.96 19.59 -18.96
N TYR A 632 -13.66 20.73 -18.95
CA TYR A 632 -13.23 21.93 -19.67
C TYR A 632 -11.85 22.41 -19.21
N ALA A 633 -11.64 22.55 -17.89
CA ALA A 633 -10.38 23.04 -17.35
C ALA A 633 -9.19 22.13 -17.69
N ILE A 634 -9.42 20.81 -17.74
CA ILE A 634 -8.42 19.83 -18.19
C ILE A 634 -8.15 20.02 -19.69
N LYS A 635 -9.19 19.98 -20.53
CA LYS A 635 -9.05 20.02 -21.99
C LYS A 635 -8.52 21.36 -22.52
N THR A 636 -8.72 22.47 -21.80
CA THR A 636 -8.14 23.79 -22.15
C THR A 636 -6.76 24.04 -21.55
N GLY A 637 -6.22 23.10 -20.75
CA GLY A 637 -4.92 23.24 -20.10
C GLY A 637 -4.89 24.25 -18.95
N THR A 638 -6.05 24.60 -18.39
CA THR A 638 -6.14 25.39 -17.15
C THR A 638 -5.60 24.60 -15.97
N VAL A 639 -5.86 23.29 -15.95
CA VAL A 639 -5.14 22.34 -15.10
C VAL A 639 -4.06 21.67 -15.95
N PRO A 640 -2.79 21.68 -15.52
CA PRO A 640 -1.69 21.14 -16.31
C PRO A 640 -1.71 19.61 -16.38
N VAL A 641 -1.19 19.07 -17.49
CA VAL A 641 -0.89 17.64 -17.60
C VAL A 641 0.07 17.25 -16.47
N GLY A 642 -0.21 16.13 -15.81
CA GLY A 642 0.51 15.63 -14.65
C GLY A 642 -0.19 15.88 -13.31
N ALA A 643 -1.20 16.75 -13.25
CA ALA A 643 -1.97 16.97 -12.02
C ALA A 643 -2.92 15.79 -11.72
N THR A 644 -3.08 15.46 -10.44
CA THR A 644 -4.11 14.55 -9.93
C THR A 644 -5.39 15.34 -9.68
N VAL A 645 -6.51 14.87 -10.22
CA VAL A 645 -7.78 15.59 -10.20
C VAL A 645 -8.97 14.68 -9.92
N SER A 646 -10.07 15.29 -9.48
CA SER A 646 -11.37 14.64 -9.33
C SER A 646 -12.37 15.24 -10.32
N ILE A 647 -12.94 14.44 -11.21
CA ILE A 647 -14.07 14.85 -12.06
C ILE A 647 -15.35 14.32 -11.44
N GLN A 648 -16.14 15.23 -10.88
CA GLN A 648 -17.37 14.87 -10.18
C GLN A 648 -18.58 14.80 -11.12
N ASN A 649 -19.47 13.85 -10.85
CA ASN A 649 -20.80 13.75 -11.47
C ASN A 649 -20.78 13.70 -13.02
N ALA A 650 -19.74 13.09 -13.58
CA ALA A 650 -19.52 12.97 -15.02
C ALA A 650 -20.40 11.86 -15.62
N LEU A 651 -21.11 12.15 -16.72
CA LEU A 651 -21.98 11.18 -17.37
C LEU A 651 -21.18 10.25 -18.27
N VAL A 652 -21.25 8.94 -18.03
CA VAL A 652 -20.63 7.92 -18.89
C VAL A 652 -21.37 7.82 -20.22
N THR A 653 -20.69 8.12 -21.33
CA THR A 653 -21.28 8.16 -22.68
C THR A 653 -20.91 6.96 -23.55
N GLY A 654 -19.85 6.23 -23.19
CA GLY A 654 -19.42 5.00 -23.84
C GLY A 654 -18.43 4.23 -22.97
N LYS A 655 -18.44 2.90 -23.02
CA LYS A 655 -17.54 2.01 -22.25
C LYS A 655 -16.87 1.03 -23.20
N GLY A 656 -15.54 1.02 -23.20
CA GLY A 656 -14.69 0.08 -23.94
C GLY A 656 -14.12 -1.00 -23.02
N SER A 657 -13.14 -1.76 -23.52
CA SER A 657 -12.51 -2.87 -22.80
C SER A 657 -11.43 -2.45 -21.80
N ASN A 658 -10.87 -1.24 -21.94
CA ASN A 658 -9.77 -0.74 -21.11
C ASN A 658 -10.03 0.66 -20.53
N GLY A 659 -11.27 1.13 -20.60
CA GLY A 659 -11.65 2.47 -20.16
C GLY A 659 -13.03 2.89 -20.65
N PHE A 660 -13.42 4.11 -20.35
CA PHE A 660 -14.74 4.67 -20.68
C PHE A 660 -14.65 6.16 -20.99
N PHE A 661 -15.67 6.68 -21.67
CA PHE A 661 -15.81 8.09 -22.01
C PHE A 661 -16.82 8.74 -21.09
N VAL A 662 -16.51 9.94 -20.63
CA VAL A 662 -17.45 10.79 -19.90
C VAL A 662 -17.63 12.12 -20.61
N GLN A 663 -18.83 12.69 -20.50
CA GLN A 663 -19.15 13.97 -21.12
C GLN A 663 -20.06 14.83 -20.23
N THR A 664 -19.73 16.11 -20.08
CA THR A 664 -20.62 17.11 -19.46
C THR A 664 -21.73 17.49 -20.45
N LYS A 665 -22.99 17.54 -20.01
CA LYS A 665 -24.13 17.81 -20.90
C LYS A 665 -24.87 19.10 -20.56
N MET A 666 -25.65 19.59 -21.52
CA MET A 666 -26.52 20.75 -21.32
C MET A 666 -27.50 20.50 -20.17
N GLY A 667 -27.48 21.40 -19.18
CA GLY A 667 -28.25 21.27 -17.94
C GLY A 667 -27.39 20.90 -16.73
N ASP A 668 -26.17 20.41 -16.95
CA ASP A 668 -25.21 20.19 -15.87
C ASP A 668 -24.64 21.52 -15.37
N ALA A 669 -24.31 21.57 -14.08
CA ALA A 669 -23.63 22.71 -13.50
C ALA A 669 -22.27 22.91 -14.19
N GLY A 670 -21.97 24.15 -14.61
CA GLY A 670 -20.71 24.47 -15.27
C GLY A 670 -20.61 24.05 -16.75
N TYR A 671 -21.71 23.67 -17.40
CA TYR A 671 -21.70 23.39 -18.84
C TYR A 671 -21.39 24.65 -19.67
N LEU A 672 -20.32 24.62 -20.46
CA LEU A 672 -19.83 25.76 -21.28
C LEU A 672 -20.07 25.59 -22.79
N GLY A 673 -20.75 24.52 -23.19
CA GLY A 673 -20.92 24.13 -24.60
C GLY A 673 -20.31 22.76 -24.90
N ALA A 674 -20.49 22.27 -26.13
CA ALA A 674 -20.07 20.91 -26.45
C ALA A 674 -18.56 20.75 -26.67
N ASP A 675 -17.89 21.80 -27.14
CA ASP A 675 -16.43 21.81 -27.31
C ASP A 675 -15.77 21.68 -25.93
N ASN A 676 -14.82 20.76 -25.80
CA ASN A 676 -14.08 20.40 -24.59
C ASN A 676 -14.96 19.82 -23.46
N SER A 677 -16.13 19.30 -23.80
CA SER A 677 -17.06 18.73 -22.80
C SER A 677 -16.80 17.26 -22.47
N GLY A 678 -15.96 16.57 -23.24
CA GLY A 678 -15.68 15.15 -23.07
C GLY A 678 -14.22 14.83 -22.73
N ILE A 679 -14.01 13.72 -22.04
CA ILE A 679 -12.69 13.14 -21.80
C ILE A 679 -12.77 11.62 -21.75
N PHE A 680 -11.68 10.96 -22.12
CA PHE A 680 -11.50 9.52 -21.96
C PHE A 680 -10.84 9.22 -20.61
N VAL A 681 -11.33 8.19 -19.94
CA VAL A 681 -10.82 7.68 -18.67
C VAL A 681 -10.24 6.29 -18.93
N TYR A 682 -8.93 6.17 -18.83
CA TYR A 682 -8.20 4.91 -18.98
C TYR A 682 -8.07 4.22 -17.62
N THR A 683 -8.50 2.95 -17.57
CA THR A 683 -8.48 2.14 -16.33
C THR A 683 -7.67 0.85 -16.49
N GLY A 684 -7.02 0.66 -17.64
CA GLY A 684 -6.51 -0.65 -18.04
C GLY A 684 -7.62 -1.72 -18.07
N THR A 685 -7.24 -2.99 -18.02
CA THR A 685 -8.20 -4.12 -17.99
C THR A 685 -8.72 -4.43 -16.58
N ALA A 686 -8.48 -3.56 -15.60
CA ALA A 686 -8.85 -3.80 -14.21
C ALA A 686 -10.38 -3.77 -14.03
N ALA A 687 -10.96 -4.91 -13.64
CA ALA A 687 -12.40 -5.13 -13.61
C ALA A 687 -13.20 -4.33 -12.56
N PRO A 688 -12.75 -4.10 -11.30
CA PRO A 688 -13.64 -3.49 -10.31
C PRO A 688 -13.95 -2.01 -10.58
N THR A 689 -13.02 -1.24 -11.15
CA THR A 689 -13.25 0.18 -11.48
C THR A 689 -14.07 0.37 -12.75
N LEU A 690 -13.83 -0.48 -13.76
CA LEU A 690 -14.51 -0.41 -15.06
C LEU A 690 -15.98 -0.90 -14.97
N ASP A 691 -16.29 -1.83 -14.06
CA ASP A 691 -17.65 -2.35 -13.88
C ASP A 691 -18.62 -1.33 -13.29
N ILE A 692 -18.12 -0.39 -12.49
CA ILE A 692 -18.90 0.72 -11.92
C ILE A 692 -19.34 1.71 -13.02
N ALA A 693 -18.51 1.91 -14.05
CA ALA A 693 -18.74 2.88 -15.12
C ALA A 693 -19.71 2.39 -16.21
N ALA A 694 -20.97 2.13 -15.86
CA ALA A 694 -21.99 1.76 -16.83
C ALA A 694 -22.49 2.98 -17.64
N VAL A 695 -22.69 2.78 -18.96
CA VAL A 695 -23.19 3.84 -19.86
C VAL A 695 -24.54 4.39 -19.38
N GLY A 696 -24.63 5.71 -19.30
CA GLY A 696 -25.80 6.43 -18.80
C GLY A 696 -25.77 6.68 -17.29
N LEU A 697 -24.89 6.04 -16.52
CA LEU A 697 -24.69 6.41 -15.12
C LEU A 697 -23.78 7.64 -15.00
N ARG A 698 -23.88 8.31 -13.87
CA ARG A 698 -22.93 9.35 -13.48
C ARG A 698 -21.91 8.77 -12.52
N VAL A 699 -20.68 9.24 -12.66
CA VAL A 699 -19.54 8.80 -11.85
C VAL A 699 -18.74 10.00 -11.34
N THR A 700 -18.13 9.83 -10.18
CA THR A 700 -16.95 10.61 -9.77
C THR A 700 -15.71 9.80 -10.11
N VAL A 701 -14.71 10.45 -10.69
CA VAL A 701 -13.47 9.81 -11.15
C VAL A 701 -12.28 10.57 -10.60
N ASP A 702 -11.43 9.88 -9.84
CA ASP A 702 -10.14 10.40 -9.37
C ASP A 702 -9.02 9.80 -10.21
N GLY A 703 -8.15 10.65 -10.76
CA GLY A 703 -7.06 10.19 -11.62
C GLY A 703 -6.09 11.29 -12.02
N LYS A 704 -5.01 10.89 -12.66
CA LYS A 704 -3.96 11.79 -13.14
C LYS A 704 -4.20 12.20 -14.59
N ILE A 705 -4.04 13.48 -14.89
CA ILE A 705 -4.11 13.97 -16.27
C ILE A 705 -2.85 13.53 -17.02
N THR A 706 -3.01 12.80 -18.12
CA THR A 706 -1.90 12.37 -18.99
C THR A 706 -2.12 12.81 -20.43
N ASN A 707 -1.03 12.79 -21.20
CA ASN A 707 -1.07 12.96 -22.64
C ASN A 707 -0.50 11.72 -23.30
N PHE A 708 -1.37 10.83 -23.77
CA PHE A 708 -0.98 9.58 -24.40
C PHE A 708 -1.15 9.67 -25.91
N GLY A 709 -0.04 9.74 -26.65
CA GLY A 709 -0.08 9.78 -28.12
C GLY A 709 -0.87 10.98 -28.68
N GLY A 710 -0.90 12.10 -27.96
CA GLY A 710 -1.63 13.33 -28.31
C GLY A 710 -3.03 13.43 -27.68
N GLN A 711 -3.53 12.37 -27.06
CA GLN A 711 -4.83 12.35 -26.39
C GLN A 711 -4.68 12.83 -24.94
N ILE A 712 -5.46 13.84 -24.56
CA ILE A 712 -5.59 14.23 -23.15
C ILE A 712 -6.64 13.33 -22.51
N GLU A 713 -6.22 12.52 -21.54
CA GLU A 713 -7.05 11.54 -20.83
C GLU A 713 -6.79 11.60 -19.32
N LEU A 714 -7.66 10.94 -18.56
CA LEU A 714 -7.33 10.52 -17.20
C LEU A 714 -6.73 9.12 -17.22
N ASP A 715 -5.63 8.94 -16.51
CA ASP A 715 -4.91 7.70 -16.30
C ASP A 715 -4.53 7.58 -14.81
N SER A 716 -3.92 6.48 -14.37
CA SER A 716 -3.61 6.20 -12.96
C SER A 716 -4.84 6.42 -12.08
N VAL A 717 -5.99 5.94 -12.57
CA VAL A 717 -7.29 6.18 -11.95
C VAL A 717 -7.32 5.48 -10.59
N THR A 718 -7.40 6.26 -9.52
CA THR A 718 -7.36 5.78 -8.14
C THR A 718 -8.74 5.42 -7.62
N ALA A 719 -9.81 6.06 -8.13
CA ALA A 719 -11.18 5.73 -7.76
C ALA A 719 -12.18 6.02 -8.89
N VAL A 720 -13.21 5.17 -8.98
CA VAL A 720 -14.43 5.42 -9.77
C VAL A 720 -15.62 5.09 -8.89
N MET A 721 -16.48 6.08 -8.66
CA MET A 721 -17.68 5.92 -7.82
C MET A 721 -18.92 6.28 -8.60
N ALA A 722 -19.90 5.38 -8.69
CA ALA A 722 -21.19 5.71 -9.28
C ALA A 722 -21.97 6.66 -8.35
N THR A 723 -22.37 7.82 -8.88
CA THR A 723 -23.20 8.79 -8.15
C THR A 723 -24.69 8.61 -8.44
N THR A 724 -25.05 7.81 -9.45
CA THR A 724 -26.42 7.42 -9.76
C THR A 724 -26.55 5.92 -9.95
N THR A 725 -27.73 5.38 -9.64
CA THR A 725 -28.08 3.97 -9.88
C THR A 725 -28.97 3.77 -11.10
N THR A 726 -29.50 4.86 -11.67
CA THR A 726 -30.39 4.85 -12.84
C THR A 726 -29.71 5.52 -14.02
N ALA A 727 -29.70 4.84 -15.16
CA ALA A 727 -29.14 5.38 -16.41
C ALA A 727 -29.99 6.53 -16.95
N GLU A 728 -29.31 7.59 -17.39
CA GLU A 728 -29.91 8.73 -18.07
C GLU A 728 -29.48 8.84 -19.55
N PRO A 729 -30.25 9.55 -20.39
CA PRO A 729 -29.91 9.70 -21.81
C PRO A 729 -28.61 10.46 -22.02
N ALA A 730 -27.87 10.04 -23.05
CA ALA A 730 -26.68 10.71 -23.55
C ALA A 730 -26.98 12.14 -24.05
N PRO A 731 -25.96 13.03 -24.09
CA PRO A 731 -26.06 14.35 -24.73
C PRO A 731 -26.53 14.25 -26.18
N ALA A 732 -27.22 15.30 -26.67
CA ALA A 732 -27.55 15.41 -28.08
C ALA A 732 -26.26 15.47 -28.93
N PRO A 733 -26.13 14.67 -30.01
CA PRO A 733 -24.94 14.69 -30.86
C PRO A 733 -24.69 16.07 -31.49
N VAL A 734 -23.43 16.49 -31.52
CA VAL A 734 -23.02 17.73 -32.20
C VAL A 734 -22.94 17.49 -33.70
N ALA A 735 -23.72 18.23 -34.49
CA ALA A 735 -23.62 18.16 -35.94
C ALA A 735 -22.30 18.79 -36.42
N VAL A 736 -21.52 18.03 -37.19
CA VAL A 736 -20.20 18.43 -37.70
C VAL A 736 -19.98 17.95 -39.12
N THR A 737 -19.02 18.58 -39.79
CA THR A 737 -18.49 18.15 -41.09
C THR A 737 -17.25 17.28 -40.92
N TYR A 738 -16.95 16.45 -41.92
CA TYR A 738 -15.73 15.64 -41.93
C TYR A 738 -14.44 16.49 -41.86
N ALA A 739 -14.44 17.69 -42.47
CA ALA A 739 -13.30 18.60 -42.44
C ALA A 739 -13.01 19.15 -41.03
N GLU A 740 -14.03 19.31 -40.19
CA GLU A 740 -13.88 19.78 -38.82
C GLU A 740 -13.24 18.73 -37.91
N VAL A 741 -13.54 17.44 -38.12
CA VAL A 741 -13.22 16.37 -37.16
C VAL A 741 -12.19 15.34 -37.65
N LYS A 742 -11.77 15.38 -38.92
CA LYS A 742 -10.63 14.57 -39.38
C LYS A 742 -9.35 14.92 -38.60
N THR A 743 -8.34 14.06 -38.68
CA THR A 743 -7.01 14.36 -38.11
C THR A 743 -6.49 15.71 -38.61
N GLY A 744 -6.16 16.61 -37.69
CA GLY A 744 -5.75 17.99 -37.99
C GLY A 744 -6.89 18.95 -38.40
N GLY A 745 -8.14 18.51 -38.30
CA GLY A 745 -9.33 19.32 -38.52
C GLY A 745 -9.49 20.42 -37.46
N THR A 746 -10.24 21.47 -37.79
CA THR A 746 -10.34 22.70 -36.98
C THR A 746 -10.98 22.50 -35.61
N ARG A 747 -11.77 21.44 -35.42
CA ARG A 747 -12.49 21.13 -34.17
C ARG A 747 -12.19 19.73 -33.65
N ALA A 748 -11.28 18.99 -34.28
CA ALA A 748 -10.98 17.60 -33.91
C ALA A 748 -10.50 17.49 -32.45
N ALA A 749 -9.61 18.38 -32.02
CA ALA A 749 -9.13 18.41 -30.63
C ALA A 749 -10.23 18.86 -29.65
N ALA A 750 -11.03 19.86 -30.04
CA ALA A 750 -12.09 20.42 -29.20
C ALA A 750 -13.27 19.44 -29.02
N LEU A 751 -13.53 18.56 -29.98
CA LEU A 751 -14.60 17.58 -29.91
C LEU A 751 -14.11 16.18 -29.54
N GLU A 752 -12.86 16.04 -29.14
CA GLU A 752 -12.36 14.76 -28.64
C GLU A 752 -13.19 14.31 -27.43
N SER A 753 -13.59 13.04 -27.42
CA SER A 753 -14.47 12.41 -26.44
C SER A 753 -15.91 12.96 -26.41
N VAL A 754 -16.32 13.73 -27.42
CA VAL A 754 -17.68 14.28 -27.57
C VAL A 754 -18.49 13.45 -28.56
N ILE A 755 -19.78 13.26 -28.29
CA ILE A 755 -20.70 12.62 -29.23
C ILE A 755 -20.97 13.59 -30.40
N VAL A 756 -20.62 13.17 -31.61
CA VAL A 756 -20.80 13.93 -32.86
C VAL A 756 -21.68 13.17 -33.83
N THR A 757 -22.32 13.90 -34.75
CA THR A 757 -23.03 13.32 -35.90
C THR A 757 -22.56 13.95 -37.20
N LEU A 758 -22.29 13.10 -38.18
CA LEU A 758 -21.78 13.42 -39.51
C LEU A 758 -22.84 13.09 -40.57
N GLY A 759 -22.82 13.84 -41.67
CA GLY A 759 -23.71 13.62 -42.82
C GLY A 759 -23.32 12.40 -43.69
N PRO A 760 -23.84 12.34 -44.93
CA PRO A 760 -23.66 11.18 -45.78
C PRO A 760 -22.19 10.88 -46.15
N SER A 761 -21.86 9.59 -46.22
CA SER A 761 -20.53 9.12 -46.63
C SER A 761 -20.58 7.72 -47.25
N THR A 762 -19.46 7.30 -47.83
CA THR A 762 -19.29 5.94 -48.39
C THR A 762 -18.02 5.30 -47.85
N THR A 763 -18.08 4.02 -47.48
CA THR A 763 -16.89 3.23 -47.12
C THR A 763 -15.99 3.04 -48.33
N THR A 764 -14.74 3.47 -48.25
CA THR A 764 -13.72 3.34 -49.31
C THR A 764 -12.65 2.32 -49.00
N ALA A 765 -12.39 2.05 -47.71
CA ALA A 765 -11.44 1.04 -47.28
C ALA A 765 -11.95 0.32 -46.03
N VAL A 766 -11.51 -0.93 -45.88
CA VAL A 766 -11.81 -1.80 -44.73
C VAL A 766 -10.51 -2.41 -44.26
N ASN A 767 -10.23 -2.29 -42.97
CA ASN A 767 -9.05 -2.84 -42.32
C ASN A 767 -9.48 -3.84 -41.24
N THR A 768 -9.64 -5.10 -41.64
CA THR A 768 -10.15 -6.17 -40.76
C THR A 768 -9.18 -6.54 -39.64
N MET A 769 -7.90 -6.17 -39.74
CA MET A 769 -6.90 -6.47 -38.70
C MET A 769 -7.13 -5.62 -37.45
N PHE A 770 -7.65 -4.41 -37.63
CA PHE A 770 -7.87 -3.44 -36.55
C PHE A 770 -9.35 -3.07 -36.38
N GLY A 771 -10.27 -3.76 -37.06
CA GLY A 771 -11.71 -3.46 -36.96
C GLY A 771 -12.15 -2.14 -37.60
N GLU A 772 -11.28 -1.47 -38.35
CA GLU A 772 -11.51 -0.10 -38.85
C GLU A 772 -12.14 -0.06 -40.25
N ILE A 773 -12.97 0.96 -40.50
CA ILE A 773 -13.37 1.37 -41.85
C ILE A 773 -12.99 2.81 -42.13
N THR A 774 -12.58 3.09 -43.37
CA THR A 774 -12.43 4.46 -43.87
C THR A 774 -13.68 4.86 -44.63
N VAL A 775 -14.28 5.98 -44.24
CA VAL A 775 -15.41 6.59 -44.94
C VAL A 775 -14.99 7.89 -45.59
N THR A 776 -15.55 8.21 -46.76
CA THR A 776 -15.31 9.48 -47.45
C THR A 776 -16.59 10.25 -47.73
N ALA A 777 -16.46 11.58 -47.66
CA ALA A 777 -17.48 12.55 -48.06
C ALA A 777 -16.78 13.64 -48.90
N GLY A 778 -16.90 13.54 -50.22
CA GLY A 778 -16.14 14.39 -51.14
C GLY A 778 -14.64 14.11 -51.05
N ALA A 779 -13.83 15.13 -50.75
CA ALA A 779 -12.37 15.02 -50.60
C ALA A 779 -11.94 14.64 -49.16
N GLU A 780 -12.88 14.59 -48.22
CA GLU A 780 -12.60 14.35 -46.80
C GLU A 780 -12.76 12.88 -46.45
N SER A 781 -11.92 12.38 -45.53
CA SER A 781 -11.98 11.03 -45.00
C SER A 781 -11.92 11.02 -43.47
N LEU A 782 -12.55 10.02 -42.87
CA LEU A 782 -12.50 9.74 -41.44
C LEU A 782 -12.48 8.23 -41.22
N ILE A 783 -11.81 7.79 -40.17
CA ILE A 783 -11.82 6.39 -39.75
C ILE A 783 -12.98 6.19 -38.77
N VAL A 784 -13.74 5.13 -38.96
CA VAL A 784 -14.71 4.63 -37.97
C VAL A 784 -14.14 3.34 -37.40
N ASP A 785 -14.02 3.29 -36.09
CA ASP A 785 -13.38 2.22 -35.34
C ASP A 785 -14.45 1.36 -34.64
N ASP A 786 -14.04 0.21 -34.10
CA ASP A 786 -14.92 -0.77 -33.47
C ASP A 786 -14.71 -0.88 -31.95
N PHE A 787 -13.91 0.02 -31.37
CA PHE A 787 -13.57 0.06 -29.94
C PHE A 787 -14.80 0.02 -29.01
N LEU A 788 -15.86 0.77 -29.34
CA LEU A 788 -17.12 0.77 -28.57
C LEU A 788 -18.18 -0.19 -29.13
N PHE A 789 -18.15 -0.46 -30.43
CA PHE A 789 -19.16 -1.28 -31.10
C PHE A 789 -18.57 -2.03 -32.28
N VAL A 790 -18.53 -3.36 -32.15
CA VAL A 790 -18.11 -4.27 -33.23
C VAL A 790 -19.09 -4.18 -34.41
N GLN A 791 -18.62 -3.62 -35.52
CA GLN A 791 -19.46 -3.38 -36.69
C GLN A 791 -19.76 -4.68 -37.46
N PRO A 792 -21.00 -4.90 -37.93
CA PRO A 792 -21.31 -6.07 -38.77
C PRO A 792 -20.60 -5.97 -40.13
N SER A 793 -19.79 -6.99 -40.46
CA SER A 793 -19.09 -7.24 -41.73
C SER A 793 -18.88 -6.00 -42.63
N PRO A 794 -17.81 -5.23 -42.41
CA PRO A 794 -17.55 -4.02 -43.18
C PRO A 794 -17.29 -4.31 -44.67
N THR A 795 -18.01 -3.62 -45.56
CA THR A 795 -17.88 -3.79 -47.02
C THR A 795 -17.60 -2.46 -47.71
N VAL A 796 -16.58 -2.43 -48.56
CA VAL A 796 -16.30 -1.28 -49.45
C VAL A 796 -17.54 -0.98 -50.31
N GLY A 797 -17.86 0.30 -50.45
CA GLY A 797 -19.02 0.79 -51.20
C GLY A 797 -20.31 0.92 -50.39
N LYS A 798 -20.30 0.57 -49.10
CA LYS A 798 -21.47 0.79 -48.21
C LYS A 798 -21.68 2.28 -47.99
N ALA A 799 -22.91 2.74 -48.21
CA ALA A 799 -23.30 4.14 -48.03
C ALA A 799 -24.02 4.36 -46.70
N TYR A 800 -23.66 5.43 -46.00
CA TYR A 800 -24.30 5.90 -44.78
C TYR A 800 -24.99 7.23 -45.05
N ALA A 801 -26.21 7.39 -44.53
CA ALA A 801 -26.91 8.67 -44.53
C ALA A 801 -26.42 9.57 -43.39
N SER A 802 -26.15 8.98 -42.23
CA SER A 802 -25.49 9.66 -41.13
C SER A 802 -24.70 8.67 -40.29
N LEU A 803 -23.61 9.16 -39.72
CA LEU A 803 -22.79 8.43 -38.76
C LEU A 803 -22.78 9.22 -37.45
N THR A 804 -23.15 8.57 -36.35
CA THR A 804 -23.05 9.12 -35.00
C THR A 804 -22.01 8.33 -34.22
N GLY A 805 -21.36 8.95 -33.24
CA GLY A 805 -20.39 8.27 -32.40
C GLY A 805 -19.62 9.25 -31.54
N ILE A 806 -18.78 8.72 -30.65
CA ILE A 806 -17.84 9.53 -29.89
C ILE A 806 -16.61 9.78 -30.76
N LEU A 807 -16.16 11.03 -30.88
CA LEU A 807 -14.93 11.33 -31.61
C LEU A 807 -13.72 11.00 -30.74
N GLY A 808 -13.03 9.89 -31.00
CA GLY A 808 -11.80 9.50 -30.32
C GLY A 808 -10.55 10.04 -31.01
N LEU A 809 -9.46 10.19 -30.25
CA LEU A 809 -8.11 10.32 -30.79
C LEU A 809 -7.32 9.08 -30.38
N ARG A 810 -6.92 8.25 -31.34
CA ARG A 810 -6.16 7.02 -31.06
C ARG A 810 -4.93 6.98 -31.96
N GLN A 811 -3.76 6.81 -31.37
CA GLN A 811 -2.48 6.80 -32.10
C GLN A 811 -2.29 8.07 -32.97
N ALA A 812 -2.64 9.24 -32.40
CA ALA A 812 -2.64 10.54 -33.10
C ALA A 812 -3.57 10.64 -34.33
N VAL A 813 -4.58 9.76 -34.44
CA VAL A 813 -5.56 9.75 -35.53
C VAL A 813 -6.97 9.96 -34.98
N SER A 814 -7.72 10.90 -35.57
CA SER A 814 -9.12 11.13 -35.22
C SER A 814 -10.00 10.00 -35.78
N LYS A 815 -10.78 9.38 -34.91
CA LYS A 815 -11.64 8.24 -35.23
C LYS A 815 -13.04 8.46 -34.68
N LEU A 816 -14.05 7.96 -35.37
CA LEU A 816 -15.42 7.93 -34.87
C LEU A 816 -15.70 6.58 -34.23
N GLU A 817 -16.22 6.59 -33.01
CA GLU A 817 -16.53 5.41 -32.20
C GLU A 817 -18.06 5.25 -32.08
N PRO A 818 -18.71 4.44 -32.95
CA PRO A 818 -20.14 4.17 -32.82
C PRO A 818 -20.42 3.44 -31.52
N ARG A 819 -21.53 3.74 -30.85
CA ARG A 819 -21.89 3.10 -29.58
C ARG A 819 -22.85 1.93 -29.76
N SER A 820 -23.53 1.88 -30.91
CA SER A 820 -24.48 0.82 -31.25
C SER A 820 -24.77 0.79 -32.75
N ALA A 821 -25.53 -0.21 -33.20
CA ALA A 821 -26.03 -0.26 -34.58
C ALA A 821 -26.89 0.96 -34.97
N ALA A 822 -27.55 1.62 -34.00
CA ALA A 822 -28.39 2.79 -34.26
C ALA A 822 -27.58 4.03 -34.69
N ASP A 823 -26.29 4.06 -34.36
CA ASP A 823 -25.37 5.13 -34.74
C ASP A 823 -24.90 5.01 -36.22
N LEU A 824 -25.20 3.89 -36.89
CA LEU A 824 -24.80 3.59 -38.27
C LEU A 824 -26.00 3.61 -39.23
N VAL A 825 -26.49 4.79 -39.58
CA VAL A 825 -27.71 4.95 -40.38
C VAL A 825 -27.43 4.75 -41.87
N THR A 826 -28.02 3.72 -42.47
CA THR A 826 -27.88 3.40 -43.91
C THR A 826 -29.13 3.77 -44.72
N GLY A 827 -28.95 4.24 -45.95
CA GLY A 827 -30.04 4.49 -46.92
C GLY A 827 -30.66 5.90 -46.81
N ALA A 828 -31.46 6.29 -47.80
CA ALA A 828 -32.21 7.55 -47.76
C ALA A 828 -33.29 7.49 -46.66
N PRO A 829 -33.61 8.61 -45.97
CA PRO A 829 -34.71 8.65 -45.02
C PRO A 829 -36.00 8.14 -45.70
N SER A 830 -36.61 7.13 -45.09
CA SER A 830 -37.86 6.55 -45.56
C SER A 830 -39.01 7.00 -44.66
N ILE A 831 -40.24 6.96 -45.15
CA ILE A 831 -41.41 7.33 -44.32
C ILE A 831 -41.64 6.24 -43.28
N ALA A 832 -41.41 6.56 -42.02
CA ALA A 832 -41.62 5.66 -40.89
C ALA A 832 -43.11 5.54 -40.55
N THR A 833 -43.80 6.67 -40.39
CA THR A 833 -45.23 6.72 -40.06
C THR A 833 -45.91 7.95 -40.63
N PHE A 834 -47.23 7.84 -40.85
CA PHE A 834 -48.13 8.96 -41.13
C PHE A 834 -48.96 9.28 -39.90
N GLY A 835 -49.04 10.56 -39.52
CA GLY A 835 -49.89 11.03 -38.45
C GLY A 835 -50.84 12.13 -38.93
N PRO A 836 -52.11 12.14 -38.49
CA PRO A 836 -52.83 11.11 -37.73
C PRO A 836 -53.29 9.92 -38.60
N ALA A 837 -53.66 8.80 -37.95
CA ALA A 837 -53.98 7.49 -38.58
C ALA A 837 -55.11 7.51 -39.62
N LEU A 838 -55.93 8.57 -39.67
CA LEU A 838 -56.99 8.79 -40.66
C LEU A 838 -56.70 10.07 -41.47
N SER A 839 -55.69 9.98 -42.34
CA SER A 839 -55.33 11.06 -43.27
C SER A 839 -55.33 10.54 -44.71
N TYR A 840 -55.89 11.33 -45.63
CA TYR A 840 -55.97 10.98 -47.06
C TYR A 840 -55.15 11.98 -47.89
N ALA A 841 -54.32 11.47 -48.79
CA ALA A 841 -53.56 12.26 -49.77
C ALA A 841 -53.90 11.81 -51.19
N LYS A 842 -53.95 12.75 -52.14
CA LYS A 842 -54.28 12.48 -53.54
C LYS A 842 -52.98 12.23 -54.35
N VAL A 843 -52.81 11.02 -54.87
CA VAL A 843 -51.63 10.64 -55.66
C VAL A 843 -51.64 11.35 -57.03
N GLY A 844 -50.50 11.91 -57.44
CA GLY A 844 -50.28 12.47 -58.79
C GLY A 844 -50.37 14.00 -58.92
N GLN A 845 -50.41 14.77 -57.83
CA GLN A 845 -50.32 16.23 -57.87
C GLN A 845 -49.02 16.73 -57.23
N THR A 846 -48.33 17.66 -57.91
CA THR A 846 -47.05 18.26 -57.49
C THR A 846 -47.20 19.62 -56.80
N ALA A 847 -48.43 20.10 -56.60
CA ALA A 847 -48.74 21.34 -55.88
C ALA A 847 -49.41 21.05 -54.52
N LEU A 848 -49.31 21.99 -53.58
CA LEU A 848 -49.88 21.93 -52.23
C LEU A 848 -51.37 21.55 -52.27
N ALA A 849 -51.67 20.26 -52.11
CA ALA A 849 -53.03 19.75 -51.99
C ALA A 849 -53.46 19.84 -50.51
N PRO A 850 -54.65 20.38 -50.21
CA PRO A 850 -55.15 20.40 -48.83
C PRO A 850 -55.38 18.97 -48.35
N THR A 851 -54.80 18.64 -47.19
CA THR A 851 -55.07 17.41 -46.44
C THR A 851 -56.32 17.62 -45.59
N PHE A 852 -57.19 16.61 -45.49
CA PHE A 852 -58.44 16.68 -44.73
C PHE A 852 -58.51 15.45 -43.80
N PRO A 853 -58.90 15.60 -42.52
CA PRO A 853 -59.31 16.82 -41.81
C PRO A 853 -58.16 17.62 -41.16
N THR A 854 -56.92 17.13 -41.18
CA THR A 854 -55.74 17.75 -40.53
C THR A 854 -54.49 17.65 -41.41
N PRO A 855 -53.48 18.52 -41.20
CA PRO A 855 -52.16 18.40 -41.83
C PRO A 855 -51.57 17.00 -41.66
N LEU A 856 -51.07 16.42 -42.75
CA LEU A 856 -50.32 15.17 -42.70
C LEU A 856 -48.94 15.43 -42.07
N THR A 857 -48.70 14.84 -40.91
CA THR A 857 -47.37 14.77 -40.30
C THR A 857 -46.69 13.51 -40.82
N ILE A 858 -45.50 13.67 -41.39
CA ILE A 858 -44.67 12.57 -41.86
C ILE A 858 -43.53 12.42 -40.87
N THR A 859 -43.42 11.25 -40.25
CA THR A 859 -42.25 10.88 -39.46
C THR A 859 -41.31 10.10 -40.37
N LEU A 860 -40.07 10.56 -40.49
CA LEU A 860 -39.05 9.89 -41.29
C LEU A 860 -38.21 8.96 -40.41
N THR A 861 -37.62 7.92 -41.01
CA THR A 861 -36.68 7.00 -40.33
C THR A 861 -35.33 7.63 -40.02
N GLY A 862 -35.11 8.88 -40.45
CA GLY A 862 -33.93 9.69 -40.20
C GLY A 862 -34.22 11.17 -40.49
N PRO A 863 -33.24 12.08 -40.27
CA PRO A 863 -33.39 13.49 -40.64
C PRO A 863 -33.76 13.65 -42.13
N ALA A 864 -34.64 14.60 -42.44
CA ALA A 864 -35.09 14.91 -43.80
C ALA A 864 -33.98 15.47 -44.67
#